data_AF-Q2IGE8-F1
#
_entry.id   AF-Q2IGE8-F1
#
_cell.length_a   1.000
_cell.length_b   1.000
_cell.length_c   1.000
_cell.angle_alpha   90.00
_cell.angle_beta   90.00
_cell.angle_gamma   90.00
#
_symmetry.space_group_name_H-M   'P 1'
#
loop_
_entity.id
_entity.type
_entity.pdbx_description
1 polymer ?
#
loop_
_entity_poly.entity_id
_entity_poly.type
_entity_poly.pdbx_seq_one_letter_code
_entity_poly.pdbx_strand_id
1 'polypeptide(L)'
;MRIANSVVLFRTSALARALDYALRPYTGDDAAHPGTVHRPVDVVTLSMGGVASRAWAEAVNAAYEAGVCIVAAAGNNFALGPFGVPTRFIVHPARFGRVIAACGIMANWRPYFGLPTGKMQGCWGPPGKMATALAAFTPNMPWAEMGAPQVVDMNGAGTSSATPQIAAAAALWIAAHRPALQALAEPWRRVEAVRHALFTSAERPSDPEVAEKVGRGVLQARAALAVAPVADLPMTPRDTASLSLLRVLTGLGAAPDARLEMLALEATQLTQLPVADATPNPFEALVPDPDAAAAGLSTERLRQVAEALLDHPRASAPLRAHLSRVRQDLGGARPAPPPAPRPPAAAIPAPAPGAPAPLAPEPPRPLHRQLTAFAFDPSVAQRLDTRDIGTVTLRVPWEPLAPGPVGEYLEVVDVDPTSQRFYAPVDLDHPHLLAQQGLAPSEGAPQFHQQMAYAVASLTIDRFEKALGRKALWSPRELPERPQDDSTYVPRLRVYPHALREANAYYSPARKALLFGYFRASEEDPGDHLPGSFVFTALSQDIAAHETAHALLDGMHRRFNRPTNLDMQAFHEAFADVVALLQHFTFPEIVRDQVARTRGALRTQANLLGALATEFGRAMGTRAALRDYIGRRDPVTGVWARHVPDPAEYEQAREPHARGAILVSAVFDAFLSIYERRTRDLVRIATGGSGVLPAGDLQPDLVNRLAEEAARTADQVLRMCIRALDYCPPVDLTFGEYLRALVTADRDLVPDDDLGYRLAFVEAFRRRAIYPRDVRTLSEDALLWRGPVSERGVGPSPALVEAFAALRPHARSHLDASSREVLFHRARALRAMLHERLKAVLAAQPPGSDDALLLGLDLEAAPTFQVHSARFAERIGPDGQHLPQCIVELLQHRDDARSAARPDLGPVRFEGGATVVVALREGDGEAAALRWVIRKSLRSASRLERQVAFGQSRATGSGWDTYFGARALKTGVEPFAAIHRS
;
A
#
# COMPACT_ATOMS: atom_id res chain seq x y z
N MET A 1 -21.40 -7.16 -1.86
CA MET A 1 -20.56 -6.77 -3.02
C MET A 1 -20.22 -5.29 -2.91
N ARG A 2 -18.94 -4.92 -2.77
CA ARG A 2 -18.50 -3.53 -2.80
C ARG A 2 -17.98 -3.21 -4.20
N ILE A 3 -18.54 -2.20 -4.86
CA ILE A 3 -18.25 -1.91 -6.28
C ILE A 3 -17.42 -0.64 -6.48
N ALA A 4 -17.31 0.20 -5.45
CA ALA A 4 -16.48 1.41 -5.45
C ALA A 4 -16.19 1.90 -4.02
N ASN A 5 -15.23 2.83 -3.92
CA ASN A 5 -14.90 3.56 -2.69
C ASN A 5 -15.69 4.88 -2.53
N SER A 6 -16.50 5.24 -3.52
CA SER A 6 -17.34 6.44 -3.54
C SER A 6 -18.75 6.09 -3.99
N VAL A 7 -19.73 6.81 -3.47
CA VAL A 7 -21.14 6.77 -3.92
C VAL A 7 -21.34 7.57 -5.22
N VAL A 8 -20.34 8.33 -5.66
CA VAL A 8 -20.36 9.08 -6.92
C VAL A 8 -19.47 8.38 -7.93
N LEU A 9 -20.06 7.92 -9.04
CA LEU A 9 -19.38 7.15 -10.07
C LEU A 9 -19.35 7.92 -11.40
N PHE A 10 -18.17 8.40 -11.76
CA PHE A 10 -17.92 8.96 -13.09
C PHE A 10 -17.11 7.96 -13.92
N ARG A 11 -17.62 7.61 -15.11
CA ARG A 11 -16.87 6.86 -16.14
C ARG A 11 -16.28 5.52 -15.67
N THR A 12 -17.08 4.67 -15.02
CA THR A 12 -16.66 3.33 -14.57
C THR A 12 -17.61 2.22 -15.04
N SER A 13 -17.07 1.05 -15.37
CA SER A 13 -17.82 -0.18 -15.69
C SER A 13 -18.18 -1.00 -14.44
N ALA A 14 -17.84 -0.53 -13.23
CA ALA A 14 -18.02 -1.28 -12.00
C ALA A 14 -19.48 -1.69 -11.74
N LEU A 15 -20.45 -0.79 -11.96
CA LEU A 15 -21.87 -1.11 -11.80
C LEU A 15 -22.33 -2.19 -12.79
N ALA A 16 -21.92 -2.09 -14.07
CA ALA A 16 -22.27 -3.08 -15.07
C ALA A 16 -21.72 -4.47 -14.70
N ARG A 17 -20.41 -4.55 -14.37
CA ARG A 17 -19.78 -5.81 -13.93
C ARG A 17 -20.43 -6.40 -12.67
N ALA A 18 -20.89 -5.54 -11.77
CA ALA A 18 -21.54 -5.92 -10.54
C ALA A 18 -22.93 -6.51 -10.77
N LEU A 19 -23.72 -5.91 -11.66
CA LEU A 19 -25.00 -6.46 -12.08
C LEU A 19 -24.81 -7.76 -12.87
N ASP A 20 -23.82 -7.81 -13.77
CA ASP A 20 -23.47 -9.05 -14.48
C ASP A 20 -23.07 -10.17 -13.51
N TYR A 21 -22.27 -9.85 -12.49
CA TYR A 21 -21.92 -10.79 -11.43
C TYR A 21 -23.16 -11.26 -10.65
N ALA A 22 -24.05 -10.33 -10.30
CA ALA A 22 -25.30 -10.65 -9.61
C ALA A 22 -26.27 -11.50 -10.45
N LEU A 23 -26.04 -11.64 -11.76
CA LEU A 23 -26.83 -12.48 -12.66
C LEU A 23 -26.17 -13.84 -12.97
N ARG A 24 -24.91 -14.06 -12.57
CA ARG A 24 -24.22 -15.34 -12.83
C ARG A 24 -24.84 -16.48 -12.00
N PRO A 25 -25.17 -17.62 -12.62
CA PRO A 25 -25.55 -18.81 -11.87
C PRO A 25 -24.44 -19.20 -10.88
N TYR A 26 -24.82 -19.60 -9.66
CA TYR A 26 -23.87 -20.08 -8.65
C TYR A 26 -24.12 -21.57 -8.38
N THR A 27 -23.04 -22.35 -8.44
CA THR A 27 -22.98 -23.76 -8.05
C THR A 27 -22.30 -23.86 -6.69
N GLY A 28 -23.04 -23.57 -5.62
CA GLY A 28 -22.58 -23.89 -4.27
C GLY A 28 -23.62 -24.75 -3.57
N ASP A 29 -23.12 -25.64 -2.73
CA ASP A 29 -23.95 -26.50 -1.89
C ASP A 29 -24.62 -25.64 -0.81
N ASP A 30 -25.91 -25.33 -1.01
CA ASP A 30 -26.78 -24.95 0.10
C ASP A 30 -27.06 -26.22 0.91
N ALA A 31 -26.68 -26.22 2.19
CA ALA A 31 -26.93 -27.33 3.12
C ALA A 31 -28.43 -27.70 3.22
N ALA A 32 -29.32 -26.81 2.79
CA ALA A 32 -30.76 -27.09 2.73
C ALA A 32 -31.23 -27.70 1.39
N HIS A 33 -30.52 -27.51 0.26
CA HIS A 33 -31.01 -27.91 -1.08
C HIS A 33 -29.86 -28.23 -2.09
N PRO A 34 -29.12 -29.34 -1.89
CA PRO A 34 -28.03 -29.74 -2.79
C PRO A 34 -28.54 -30.07 -4.21
N GLY A 35 -27.83 -29.57 -5.23
CA GLY A 35 -28.09 -29.91 -6.65
C GLY A 35 -29.01 -28.96 -7.42
N THR A 36 -29.49 -27.88 -6.81
CA THR A 36 -30.39 -26.90 -7.47
C THR A 36 -29.61 -25.71 -8.04
N VAL A 37 -29.83 -25.36 -9.32
CA VAL A 37 -29.32 -24.09 -9.88
C VAL A 37 -30.10 -22.93 -9.26
N HIS A 38 -29.52 -22.26 -8.28
CA HIS A 38 -30.16 -21.12 -7.62
C HIS A 38 -30.12 -19.87 -8.51
N ARG A 39 -31.22 -19.11 -8.53
CA ARG A 39 -31.20 -17.74 -9.05
C ARG A 39 -30.41 -16.88 -8.05
N PRO A 40 -29.33 -16.19 -8.46
CA PRO A 40 -28.36 -15.60 -7.55
C PRO A 40 -28.92 -14.47 -6.66
N VAL A 41 -29.86 -13.63 -7.16
CA VAL A 41 -30.40 -12.47 -6.42
C VAL A 41 -31.83 -12.12 -6.89
N ASP A 42 -32.74 -11.78 -5.98
CA ASP A 42 -34.11 -11.29 -6.31
C ASP A 42 -34.22 -9.75 -6.28
N VAL A 43 -33.47 -9.07 -5.39
CA VAL A 43 -33.50 -7.62 -5.19
C VAL A 43 -32.10 -7.04 -5.05
N VAL A 44 -31.84 -5.92 -5.71
CA VAL A 44 -30.57 -5.17 -5.63
C VAL A 44 -30.82 -3.77 -5.05
N THR A 45 -30.05 -3.40 -4.03
CA THR A 45 -30.06 -2.06 -3.41
C THR A 45 -28.78 -1.30 -3.78
N LEU A 46 -28.93 -0.06 -4.28
CA LEU A 46 -27.82 0.77 -4.77
C LEU A 46 -27.87 2.19 -4.21
N SER A 47 -26.94 2.50 -3.30
CA SER A 47 -26.81 3.84 -2.69
C SER A 47 -25.74 4.68 -3.41
N MET A 48 -25.88 4.86 -4.72
CA MET A 48 -24.91 5.57 -5.56
C MET A 48 -25.55 6.34 -6.72
N GLY A 49 -24.84 7.34 -7.24
CA GLY A 49 -25.24 8.18 -8.35
C GLY A 49 -24.09 8.47 -9.32
N GLY A 50 -24.42 8.67 -10.60
CA GLY A 50 -23.46 8.97 -11.67
C GLY A 50 -24.15 9.50 -12.92
N VAL A 51 -23.37 9.57 -14.00
CA VAL A 51 -23.84 10.00 -15.33
C VAL A 51 -24.26 8.81 -16.19
N ALA A 52 -25.09 9.04 -17.20
CA ALA A 52 -25.57 7.99 -18.11
C ALA A 52 -24.42 7.20 -18.76
N SER A 53 -24.59 5.89 -18.89
CA SER A 53 -23.62 4.97 -19.49
C SER A 53 -24.35 3.86 -20.25
N ARG A 54 -23.89 3.56 -21.47
CA ARG A 54 -24.45 2.49 -22.30
C ARG A 54 -24.36 1.13 -21.60
N ALA A 55 -23.18 0.82 -21.04
CA ALA A 55 -22.97 -0.42 -20.30
C ALA A 55 -23.89 -0.54 -19.08
N TRP A 56 -24.22 0.58 -18.40
CA TRP A 56 -25.14 0.55 -17.27
C TRP A 56 -26.58 0.30 -17.73
N ALA A 57 -27.01 0.93 -18.84
CA ALA A 57 -28.32 0.68 -19.42
C ALA A 57 -28.48 -0.78 -19.86
N GLU A 58 -27.46 -1.35 -20.53
CA GLU A 58 -27.44 -2.76 -20.94
C GLU A 58 -27.52 -3.70 -19.72
N ALA A 59 -26.74 -3.46 -18.67
CA ALA A 59 -26.75 -4.27 -17.46
C ALA A 59 -28.07 -4.16 -16.67
N VAL A 60 -28.65 -2.96 -16.57
CA VAL A 60 -29.97 -2.73 -15.94
C VAL A 60 -31.07 -3.43 -16.73
N ASN A 61 -31.03 -3.36 -18.06
CA ASN A 61 -31.98 -4.06 -18.92
C ASN A 61 -31.90 -5.57 -18.72
N ALA A 62 -30.70 -6.14 -18.70
CA ALA A 62 -30.47 -7.56 -18.47
C ALA A 62 -30.97 -8.01 -17.09
N ALA A 63 -30.71 -7.23 -16.05
CA ALA A 63 -31.16 -7.53 -14.69
C ALA A 63 -32.68 -7.50 -14.55
N TYR A 64 -33.33 -6.49 -15.14
CA TYR A 64 -34.79 -6.42 -15.21
C TYR A 64 -35.39 -7.61 -15.95
N GLU A 65 -34.83 -7.97 -17.12
CA GLU A 65 -35.27 -9.12 -17.93
C GLU A 65 -35.13 -10.45 -17.19
N ALA A 66 -34.10 -10.56 -16.34
CA ALA A 66 -33.89 -11.69 -15.44
C ALA A 66 -34.83 -11.70 -14.21
N GLY A 67 -35.65 -10.67 -14.02
CA GLY A 67 -36.59 -10.57 -12.89
C GLY A 67 -35.96 -10.04 -11.59
N VAL A 68 -34.85 -9.31 -11.67
CA VAL A 68 -34.19 -8.68 -10.52
C VAL A 68 -34.78 -7.28 -10.29
N CYS A 69 -35.34 -7.05 -9.10
CA CYS A 69 -35.86 -5.74 -8.73
C CYS A 69 -34.72 -4.82 -8.25
N ILE A 70 -34.40 -3.78 -9.02
CA ILE A 70 -33.36 -2.81 -8.67
C ILE A 70 -33.98 -1.59 -8.00
N VAL A 71 -33.47 -1.23 -6.82
CA VAL A 71 -33.79 0.00 -6.09
C VAL A 71 -32.52 0.82 -5.96
N ALA A 72 -32.56 2.08 -6.42
CA ALA A 72 -31.40 2.97 -6.37
C ALA A 72 -31.76 4.34 -5.79
N ALA A 73 -30.82 4.93 -5.06
CA ALA A 73 -30.95 6.27 -4.50
C ALA A 73 -31.23 7.30 -5.60
N ALA A 74 -32.25 8.14 -5.41
CA ALA A 74 -32.61 9.18 -6.39
C ALA A 74 -31.48 10.18 -6.65
N GLY A 75 -30.54 10.32 -5.71
CA GLY A 75 -29.47 11.31 -5.73
C GLY A 75 -29.66 12.39 -4.66
N ASN A 76 -28.63 13.22 -4.51
CA ASN A 76 -28.60 14.31 -3.55
C ASN A 76 -28.06 15.59 -4.21
N ASN A 77 -28.56 16.73 -3.74
CA ASN A 77 -28.11 18.05 -4.14
C ASN A 77 -28.06 18.99 -2.92
N PHE A 78 -27.39 20.12 -3.04
CA PHE A 78 -27.37 21.16 -2.04
C PHE A 78 -28.37 22.25 -2.40
N ALA A 79 -29.14 22.70 -1.41
CA ALA A 79 -30.11 23.77 -1.59
C ALA A 79 -29.43 25.10 -1.90
N LEU A 80 -29.91 25.79 -2.94
CA LEU A 80 -29.53 27.15 -3.32
C LEU A 80 -30.80 27.92 -3.67
N GLY A 81 -31.51 28.42 -2.65
CA GLY A 81 -32.85 28.99 -2.82
C GLY A 81 -33.85 27.92 -3.34
N PRO A 82 -34.64 28.21 -4.39
CA PRO A 82 -35.56 27.22 -4.98
C PRO A 82 -34.85 26.16 -5.85
N PHE A 83 -33.54 26.29 -6.07
CA PHE A 83 -32.76 25.40 -6.94
C PHE A 83 -31.94 24.38 -6.14
N GLY A 84 -31.52 23.31 -6.82
CA GLY A 84 -30.61 22.30 -6.29
C GLY A 84 -29.34 22.21 -7.13
N VAL A 85 -28.17 22.20 -6.47
CA VAL A 85 -26.86 22.08 -7.14
C VAL A 85 -26.21 20.73 -6.76
N PRO A 86 -25.64 19.94 -7.69
CA PRO A 86 -25.48 20.24 -9.12
C PRO A 86 -26.73 20.02 -9.96
N THR A 87 -27.68 19.21 -9.48
CA THR A 87 -28.98 19.04 -10.15
C THR A 87 -30.06 18.64 -9.16
N ARG A 88 -31.28 19.13 -9.34
CA ARG A 88 -32.44 18.64 -8.59
C ARG A 88 -32.99 17.32 -9.13
N PHE A 89 -32.71 16.97 -10.38
CA PHE A 89 -33.28 15.79 -11.03
C PHE A 89 -32.63 14.48 -10.57
N ILE A 90 -33.40 13.39 -10.68
CA ILE A 90 -32.96 12.02 -10.40
C ILE A 90 -31.74 11.68 -11.28
N VAL A 91 -30.73 11.08 -10.66
CA VAL A 91 -29.45 10.72 -11.30
C VAL A 91 -29.39 9.23 -11.68
N HIS A 92 -28.44 8.84 -12.54
CA HIS A 92 -28.26 7.43 -12.91
C HIS A 92 -27.57 6.65 -11.78
N PRO A 93 -27.88 5.35 -11.56
CA PRO A 93 -28.79 4.51 -12.34
C PRO A 93 -30.27 4.65 -11.95
N ALA A 94 -30.61 5.37 -10.88
CA ALA A 94 -32.00 5.54 -10.45
C ALA A 94 -32.90 6.16 -11.52
N ARG A 95 -32.32 6.91 -12.46
CA ARG A 95 -32.99 7.52 -13.61
C ARG A 95 -33.45 6.52 -14.68
N PHE A 96 -32.93 5.30 -14.74
CA PHE A 96 -33.43 4.28 -15.66
C PHE A 96 -34.87 3.86 -15.30
N GLY A 97 -35.76 3.77 -16.29
CA GLY A 97 -37.16 3.42 -16.13
C GLY A 97 -37.38 2.03 -15.54
N ARG A 98 -36.43 1.10 -15.71
CA ARG A 98 -36.41 -0.23 -15.10
C ARG A 98 -35.88 -0.28 -13.67
N VAL A 99 -35.54 0.88 -13.09
CA VAL A 99 -35.08 1.03 -11.69
C VAL A 99 -36.10 1.80 -10.86
N ILE A 100 -36.37 1.33 -9.64
CA ILE A 100 -37.16 2.07 -8.66
C ILE A 100 -36.27 3.17 -8.06
N ALA A 101 -36.63 4.43 -8.28
CA ALA A 101 -35.89 5.57 -7.71
C ALA A 101 -36.37 5.83 -6.28
N ALA A 102 -35.45 5.74 -5.31
CA ALA A 102 -35.72 5.99 -3.91
C ALA A 102 -35.63 7.49 -3.61
N CYS A 103 -36.77 8.17 -3.56
CA CYS A 103 -36.89 9.56 -3.11
C CYS A 103 -36.97 9.63 -1.58
N GLY A 104 -36.83 10.85 -1.03
CA GLY A 104 -36.83 11.05 0.42
C GLY A 104 -38.07 11.82 0.91
N ILE A 105 -38.61 11.39 2.05
CA ILE A 105 -39.59 12.14 2.84
C ILE A 105 -39.10 12.28 4.27
N MET A 106 -39.29 13.44 4.87
CA MET A 106 -38.89 13.72 6.25
C MET A 106 -39.95 13.26 7.24
N ALA A 107 -39.59 13.13 8.52
CA ALA A 107 -40.48 12.67 9.59
C ALA A 107 -41.76 13.52 9.76
N ASN A 108 -41.72 14.79 9.35
CA ASN A 108 -42.86 15.70 9.35
C ASN A 108 -43.72 15.61 8.08
N TRP A 109 -43.56 14.55 7.28
CA TRP A 109 -44.27 14.31 6.02
C TRP A 109 -44.05 15.37 4.93
N ARG A 110 -43.01 16.19 5.07
CA ARG A 110 -42.53 17.08 4.00
C ARG A 110 -41.50 16.37 3.13
N PRO A 111 -41.43 16.68 1.83
CA PRO A 111 -40.42 16.10 0.96
C PRO A 111 -39.03 16.43 1.49
N TYR A 112 -38.06 15.55 1.27
CA TYR A 112 -36.66 15.84 1.58
C TYR A 112 -36.06 16.81 0.53
N PHE A 113 -36.64 18.00 0.46
CA PHE A 113 -36.35 19.07 -0.50
C PHE A 113 -36.88 20.41 0.04
N GLY A 114 -36.33 21.53 -0.42
CA GLY A 114 -36.69 22.86 0.09
C GLY A 114 -36.02 23.19 1.43
N LEU A 115 -34.83 22.64 1.67
CA LEU A 115 -34.07 22.89 2.89
C LEU A 115 -33.33 24.24 2.82
N PRO A 116 -32.90 24.80 3.97
CA PRO A 116 -32.11 26.04 3.99
C PRO A 116 -30.87 25.95 3.10
N THR A 117 -30.48 27.09 2.49
CA THR A 117 -29.31 27.18 1.61
C THR A 117 -28.07 26.52 2.23
N GLY A 118 -27.39 25.69 1.45
CA GLY A 118 -26.21 24.92 1.89
C GLY A 118 -26.53 23.59 2.58
N LYS A 119 -27.80 23.24 2.83
CA LYS A 119 -28.18 21.91 3.32
C LYS A 119 -28.34 20.91 2.18
N MET A 120 -27.86 19.69 2.41
CA MET A 120 -28.06 18.57 1.50
C MET A 120 -29.53 18.12 1.53
N GLN A 121 -30.14 18.01 0.36
CA GLN A 121 -31.49 17.56 0.11
C GLN A 121 -31.51 16.47 -0.98
N GLY A 122 -32.65 15.82 -1.18
CA GLY A 122 -32.83 14.74 -2.14
C GLY A 122 -33.17 15.23 -3.55
N CYS A 123 -32.78 14.45 -4.56
CA CYS A 123 -33.21 14.69 -5.93
C CYS A 123 -34.63 14.14 -6.17
N TRP A 124 -35.37 14.81 -7.06
CA TRP A 124 -36.70 14.43 -7.52
C TRP A 124 -36.91 14.92 -8.95
N GLY A 125 -37.85 14.31 -9.68
CA GLY A 125 -38.09 14.62 -11.08
C GLY A 125 -37.01 14.08 -12.04
N PRO A 126 -37.13 14.31 -13.35
CA PRO A 126 -38.23 15.02 -14.02
C PRO A 126 -39.57 14.26 -13.91
N PRO A 127 -40.71 14.91 -14.21
CA PRO A 127 -42.04 14.31 -14.07
C PRO A 127 -42.18 12.92 -14.70
N GLY A 128 -41.65 12.70 -15.91
CA GLY A 128 -41.67 11.40 -16.59
C GLY A 128 -40.99 10.28 -15.80
N LYS A 129 -39.96 10.59 -15.00
CA LYS A 129 -39.29 9.58 -14.16
C LYS A 129 -40.04 9.29 -12.85
N MET A 130 -40.86 10.21 -12.37
CA MET A 130 -41.58 10.06 -11.10
C MET A 130 -42.59 8.90 -11.13
N ALA A 131 -43.00 8.44 -12.31
CA ALA A 131 -43.85 7.26 -12.49
C ALA A 131 -43.25 5.96 -11.93
N THR A 132 -41.92 5.91 -11.75
CA THR A 132 -41.18 4.76 -11.19
C THR A 132 -40.36 5.14 -9.95
N ALA A 133 -40.70 6.25 -9.31
CA ALA A 133 -40.11 6.69 -8.05
C ALA A 133 -41.03 6.36 -6.86
N LEU A 134 -40.43 6.13 -5.70
CA LEU A 134 -41.13 5.89 -4.44
C LEU A 134 -40.34 6.54 -3.31
N ALA A 135 -41.03 7.18 -2.35
CA ALA A 135 -40.38 7.80 -1.21
C ALA A 135 -40.31 6.88 0.01
N ALA A 136 -39.22 6.99 0.78
CA ALA A 136 -39.11 6.44 2.13
C ALA A 136 -38.43 7.45 3.07
N PHE A 137 -38.45 7.18 4.38
CA PHE A 137 -38.06 8.16 5.37
C PHE A 137 -36.55 8.47 5.35
N THR A 138 -36.19 9.76 5.32
CA THR A 138 -34.81 10.29 5.36
C THR A 138 -34.87 11.82 5.55
N PRO A 139 -33.89 12.49 6.19
CA PRO A 139 -32.63 12.00 6.75
C PRO A 139 -32.76 11.54 8.22
N ASN A 140 -31.63 11.29 8.88
CA ASN A 140 -31.47 10.82 10.26
C ASN A 140 -31.98 9.40 10.50
N MET A 141 -31.74 8.52 9.53
CA MET A 141 -32.04 7.10 9.68
C MET A 141 -30.92 6.39 10.45
N PRO A 142 -31.24 5.38 11.26
CA PRO A 142 -30.24 4.51 11.89
C PRO A 142 -29.39 3.83 10.81
N TRP A 143 -28.07 3.86 10.95
CA TRP A 143 -27.14 3.12 10.10
C TRP A 143 -26.01 2.48 10.93
N ALA A 144 -25.56 1.29 10.56
CA ALA A 144 -24.46 0.62 11.27
C ALA A 144 -23.11 1.19 10.83
N GLU A 145 -22.21 1.42 11.78
CA GLU A 145 -20.87 1.89 11.47
C GLU A 145 -20.00 0.75 10.91
N MET A 146 -19.31 1.02 9.80
CA MET A 146 -18.51 0.02 9.11
C MET A 146 -17.33 -0.42 9.99
N GLY A 147 -17.26 -1.72 10.30
CA GLY A 147 -16.21 -2.27 11.17
C GLY A 147 -16.53 -2.20 12.67
N ALA A 148 -17.68 -1.63 13.05
CA ALA A 148 -18.14 -1.54 14.43
C ALA A 148 -19.56 -2.12 14.56
N PRO A 149 -19.73 -3.45 14.62
CA PRO A 149 -21.03 -4.13 14.53
C PRO A 149 -22.00 -3.82 15.68
N GLN A 150 -21.52 -3.19 16.76
CA GLN A 150 -22.31 -2.78 17.92
C GLN A 150 -22.68 -1.29 17.90
N VAL A 151 -22.23 -0.52 16.89
CA VAL A 151 -22.43 0.93 16.82
C VAL A 151 -23.45 1.25 15.72
N VAL A 152 -24.47 2.01 16.09
CA VAL A 152 -25.51 2.53 15.20
C VAL A 152 -25.56 4.03 15.36
N ASP A 153 -25.17 4.79 14.34
CA ASP A 153 -25.42 6.24 14.37
C ASP A 153 -26.84 6.54 13.89
N MET A 154 -27.37 7.64 14.40
CA MET A 154 -28.69 8.17 14.05
C MET A 154 -28.61 9.31 13.03
N ASN A 155 -27.49 9.42 12.31
CA ASN A 155 -27.20 10.51 11.38
C ASN A 155 -27.20 10.07 9.90
N GLY A 156 -27.70 8.87 9.59
CA GLY A 156 -27.81 8.38 8.22
C GLY A 156 -28.61 9.37 7.37
N ALA A 157 -27.97 9.96 6.36
CA ALA A 157 -28.53 11.05 5.58
C ALA A 157 -28.55 10.73 4.08
N GLY A 158 -29.32 11.53 3.33
CA GLY A 158 -29.42 11.40 1.89
C GLY A 158 -30.47 10.39 1.43
N THR A 159 -30.72 10.34 0.13
CA THR A 159 -31.67 9.36 -0.45
C THR A 159 -31.13 7.92 -0.39
N SER A 160 -29.82 7.79 -0.15
CA SER A 160 -29.14 6.53 0.19
C SER A 160 -29.78 5.79 1.38
N SER A 161 -30.31 6.51 2.38
CA SER A 161 -30.98 5.90 3.54
C SER A 161 -32.42 5.43 3.25
N ALA A 162 -33.06 5.97 2.21
CA ALA A 162 -34.39 5.53 1.76
C ALA A 162 -34.33 4.22 0.94
N THR A 163 -33.23 4.02 0.22
CA THR A 163 -33.00 2.86 -0.68
C THR A 163 -33.16 1.50 0.02
N PRO A 164 -32.49 1.21 1.16
CA PRO A 164 -32.60 -0.10 1.81
C PRO A 164 -34.01 -0.38 2.35
N GLN A 165 -34.78 0.65 2.72
CA GLN A 165 -36.16 0.48 3.19
C GLN A 165 -37.07 -0.06 2.08
N ILE A 166 -36.97 0.53 0.89
CA ILE A 166 -37.75 0.12 -0.29
C ILE A 166 -37.29 -1.27 -0.78
N ALA A 167 -35.97 -1.51 -0.82
CA ALA A 167 -35.43 -2.82 -1.20
C ALA A 167 -35.84 -3.94 -0.22
N ALA A 168 -35.84 -3.66 1.08
CA ALA A 168 -36.30 -4.60 2.10
C ALA A 168 -37.79 -4.91 1.94
N ALA A 169 -38.64 -3.91 1.67
CA ALA A 169 -40.06 -4.13 1.41
C ALA A 169 -40.30 -5.00 0.16
N ALA A 170 -39.55 -4.75 -0.92
CA ALA A 170 -39.58 -5.60 -2.12
C ALA A 170 -39.18 -7.04 -1.80
N ALA A 171 -38.10 -7.26 -1.06
CA ALA A 171 -37.61 -8.58 -0.69
C ALA A 171 -38.61 -9.34 0.20
N LEU A 172 -39.20 -8.65 1.20
CA LEU A 172 -40.24 -9.22 2.08
C LEU A 172 -41.49 -9.62 1.28
N TRP A 173 -41.92 -8.79 0.33
CA TRP A 173 -43.06 -9.10 -0.53
C TRP A 173 -42.79 -10.30 -1.44
N ILE A 174 -41.61 -10.35 -2.08
CA ILE A 174 -41.20 -11.51 -2.90
C ILE A 174 -41.17 -12.79 -2.05
N ALA A 175 -40.65 -12.71 -0.82
CA ALA A 175 -40.60 -13.86 0.08
C ALA A 175 -42.01 -14.36 0.44
N ALA A 176 -42.94 -13.45 0.77
CA ALA A 176 -44.31 -13.79 1.13
C ALA A 176 -45.11 -14.42 -0.04
N HIS A 177 -44.82 -14.01 -1.28
CA HIS A 177 -45.56 -14.43 -2.47
C HIS A 177 -44.76 -15.36 -3.40
N ARG A 178 -43.66 -15.94 -2.92
CA ARG A 178 -42.70 -16.71 -3.72
C ARG A 178 -43.33 -17.81 -4.60
N PRO A 179 -44.29 -18.63 -4.11
CA PRO A 179 -44.90 -19.67 -4.94
C PRO A 179 -45.62 -19.11 -6.17
N ALA A 180 -46.40 -18.04 -6.00
CA ALA A 180 -47.12 -17.39 -7.11
C ALA A 180 -46.15 -16.74 -8.11
N LEU A 181 -45.05 -16.16 -7.62
CA LEU A 181 -44.03 -15.52 -8.47
C LEU A 181 -43.18 -16.53 -9.26
N GLN A 182 -43.02 -17.76 -8.76
CA GLN A 182 -42.34 -18.83 -9.48
C GLN A 182 -43.18 -19.39 -10.64
N ALA A 183 -44.51 -19.27 -10.57
CA ALA A 183 -45.43 -19.69 -11.62
C ALA A 183 -45.54 -18.70 -12.80
N LEU A 184 -44.93 -17.51 -12.71
CA LEU A 184 -44.93 -16.53 -13.79
C LEU A 184 -44.10 -17.02 -14.97
N ALA A 185 -44.68 -16.97 -16.17
CA ALA A 185 -44.04 -17.45 -17.40
C ALA A 185 -42.74 -16.70 -17.75
N GLU A 186 -42.68 -15.39 -17.48
CA GLU A 186 -41.54 -14.55 -17.81
C GLU A 186 -40.95 -13.90 -16.54
N PRO A 187 -39.62 -13.97 -16.31
CA PRO A 187 -39.00 -13.49 -15.07
C PRO A 187 -39.23 -12.01 -14.79
N TRP A 188 -39.22 -11.16 -15.82
CA TRP A 188 -39.39 -9.70 -15.69
C TRP A 188 -40.73 -9.30 -15.04
N ARG A 189 -41.77 -10.14 -15.17
CA ARG A 189 -43.10 -9.88 -14.57
C ARG A 189 -43.04 -9.77 -13.06
N ARG A 190 -42.06 -10.41 -12.42
CA ARG A 190 -41.81 -10.28 -10.99
C ARG A 190 -41.54 -8.82 -10.59
N VAL A 191 -40.73 -8.11 -11.39
CA VAL A 191 -40.37 -6.71 -11.08
C VAL A 191 -41.61 -5.82 -11.16
N GLU A 192 -42.48 -6.05 -12.15
CA GLU A 192 -43.73 -5.30 -12.25
C GLU A 192 -44.73 -5.66 -11.15
N ALA A 193 -44.81 -6.93 -10.74
CA ALA A 193 -45.65 -7.35 -9.63
C ALA A 193 -45.20 -6.70 -8.29
N VAL A 194 -43.88 -6.63 -8.06
CA VAL A 194 -43.30 -5.89 -6.91
C VAL A 194 -43.66 -4.41 -6.98
N ARG A 195 -43.47 -3.78 -8.14
CA ARG A 195 -43.82 -2.36 -8.36
C ARG A 195 -45.29 -2.12 -8.11
N HIS A 196 -46.17 -2.98 -8.63
CA HIS A 196 -47.60 -2.89 -8.40
C HIS A 196 -47.90 -2.90 -6.90
N ALA A 197 -47.44 -3.92 -6.19
CA ALA A 197 -47.66 -4.04 -4.74
C ALA A 197 -47.18 -2.81 -3.96
N LEU A 198 -45.94 -2.36 -4.20
CA LEU A 198 -45.38 -1.21 -3.50
C LEU A 198 -46.07 0.11 -3.89
N PHE A 199 -46.44 0.31 -5.15
CA PHE A 199 -46.99 1.57 -5.65
C PHE A 199 -48.49 1.74 -5.38
N THR A 200 -49.25 0.65 -5.33
CA THR A 200 -50.69 0.71 -5.01
C THR A 200 -50.94 0.81 -3.52
N SER A 201 -50.05 0.24 -2.69
CA SER A 201 -50.15 0.35 -1.23
C SER A 201 -49.53 1.64 -0.67
N ALA A 202 -48.74 2.37 -1.47
CA ALA A 202 -48.06 3.57 -1.03
C ALA A 202 -49.05 4.66 -0.60
N GLU A 203 -48.72 5.35 0.49
CA GLU A 203 -49.51 6.48 0.96
C GLU A 203 -49.27 7.70 0.09
N ARG A 204 -50.35 8.30 -0.43
CA ARG A 204 -50.28 9.47 -1.30
C ARG A 204 -50.64 10.72 -0.51
N PRO A 205 -49.66 11.62 -0.26
CA PRO A 205 -49.95 12.89 0.37
C PRO A 205 -51.00 13.68 -0.43
N SER A 206 -51.95 14.30 0.27
CA SER A 206 -53.00 15.12 -0.35
C SER A 206 -52.47 16.48 -0.86
N ASP A 207 -51.35 16.94 -0.30
CA ASP A 207 -50.68 18.16 -0.71
C ASP A 207 -50.02 17.97 -2.10
N PRO A 208 -50.44 18.72 -3.14
CA PRO A 208 -49.88 18.60 -4.49
C PRO A 208 -48.36 18.84 -4.55
N GLU A 209 -47.82 19.73 -3.71
CA GLU A 209 -46.40 20.06 -3.71
C GLU A 209 -45.55 18.89 -3.19
N VAL A 210 -46.09 18.15 -2.21
CA VAL A 210 -45.47 16.95 -1.66
C VAL A 210 -45.64 15.79 -2.66
N ALA A 211 -46.85 15.62 -3.21
CA ALA A 211 -47.19 14.55 -4.15
C ALA A 211 -46.26 14.53 -5.38
N GLU A 212 -45.91 15.71 -5.91
CA GLU A 212 -44.99 15.84 -7.04
C GLU A 212 -43.58 15.28 -6.75
N LYS A 213 -43.14 15.33 -5.49
CA LYS A 213 -41.75 15.04 -5.08
C LYS A 213 -41.56 13.65 -4.50
N VAL A 214 -42.65 12.93 -4.20
CA VAL A 214 -42.62 11.57 -3.62
C VAL A 214 -42.92 10.44 -4.62
N GLY A 215 -43.16 10.77 -5.89
CA GLY A 215 -43.38 9.78 -6.94
C GLY A 215 -44.72 9.07 -6.79
N ARG A 216 -44.71 7.75 -6.64
CA ARG A 216 -45.92 6.94 -6.43
C ARG A 216 -46.50 7.02 -5.02
N GLY A 217 -45.78 7.66 -4.09
CA GLY A 217 -46.19 7.86 -2.70
C GLY A 217 -45.08 7.50 -1.71
N VAL A 218 -45.45 7.40 -0.45
CA VAL A 218 -44.59 7.00 0.67
C VAL A 218 -44.74 5.52 0.93
N LEU A 219 -43.62 4.81 1.07
CA LEU A 219 -43.58 3.36 1.26
C LEU A 219 -44.42 2.92 2.47
N GLN A 220 -45.33 1.96 2.23
CA GLN A 220 -46.12 1.29 3.26
C GLN A 220 -45.86 -0.23 3.22
N ALA A 221 -44.73 -0.65 3.79
CA ALA A 221 -44.23 -2.03 3.65
C ALA A 221 -45.22 -3.10 4.14
N ARG A 222 -45.90 -2.86 5.28
CA ARG A 222 -46.89 -3.79 5.83
C ARG A 222 -48.12 -3.90 4.91
N ALA A 223 -48.60 -2.79 4.37
CA ALA A 223 -49.74 -2.78 3.46
C ALA A 223 -49.40 -3.49 2.14
N ALA A 224 -48.18 -3.32 1.63
CA ALA A 224 -47.72 -4.00 0.41
C ALA A 224 -47.81 -5.53 0.53
N LEU A 225 -47.49 -6.11 1.69
CA LEU A 225 -47.56 -7.57 1.93
C LEU A 225 -48.95 -8.16 1.67
N ALA A 226 -50.01 -7.38 1.89
CA ALA A 226 -51.39 -7.79 1.65
C ALA A 226 -51.83 -7.68 0.18
N VAL A 227 -51.03 -7.05 -0.69
CA VAL A 227 -51.34 -6.94 -2.12
C VAL A 227 -50.97 -8.24 -2.83
N ALA A 228 -51.95 -8.88 -3.47
CA ALA A 228 -51.75 -10.10 -4.23
C ALA A 228 -50.95 -9.84 -5.54
N PRO A 229 -50.13 -10.79 -6.01
CA PRO A 229 -49.42 -10.66 -7.29
C PRO A 229 -50.38 -10.55 -8.48
N VAL A 230 -50.11 -9.61 -9.39
CA VAL A 230 -50.83 -9.43 -10.64
C VAL A 230 -49.96 -9.88 -11.81
N ALA A 231 -50.48 -10.79 -12.65
CA ALA A 231 -49.72 -11.40 -13.74
C ALA A 231 -49.73 -10.56 -15.04
N ASP A 232 -50.80 -9.80 -15.29
CA ASP A 232 -51.06 -9.10 -16.57
C ASP A 232 -50.62 -7.63 -16.55
N LEU A 233 -49.37 -7.39 -16.12
CA LEU A 233 -48.77 -6.05 -16.13
C LEU A 233 -47.91 -5.84 -17.39
N PRO A 234 -47.93 -4.64 -18.00
CA PRO A 234 -47.14 -4.36 -19.19
C PRO A 234 -45.63 -4.32 -18.87
N MET A 235 -44.81 -4.82 -19.79
CA MET A 235 -43.36 -4.74 -19.68
C MET A 235 -42.89 -3.30 -19.81
N THR A 236 -41.99 -2.88 -18.91
CA THR A 236 -41.32 -1.57 -19.03
C THR A 236 -40.38 -1.58 -20.25
N PRO A 237 -40.44 -0.57 -21.15
CA PRO A 237 -39.54 -0.46 -22.30
C PRO A 237 -38.06 -0.53 -21.92
N ARG A 238 -37.19 -0.95 -22.85
CA ARG A 238 -35.75 -1.00 -22.60
C ARG A 238 -35.19 0.40 -22.41
N ASP A 239 -34.37 0.55 -21.36
CA ASP A 239 -33.65 1.79 -21.08
C ASP A 239 -32.49 2.00 -22.05
N THR A 240 -32.16 3.26 -22.30
CA THR A 240 -31.01 3.64 -23.13
C THR A 240 -30.22 4.74 -22.44
N ALA A 241 -28.94 4.89 -22.78
CA ALA A 241 -28.08 5.89 -22.17
C ALA A 241 -28.14 7.28 -22.84
N SER A 242 -29.12 7.50 -23.71
CA SER A 242 -29.32 8.78 -24.41
C SER A 242 -30.74 9.31 -24.20
N LEU A 243 -30.83 10.60 -23.90
CA LEU A 243 -32.12 11.28 -23.73
C LEU A 243 -32.82 11.42 -25.08
N SER A 244 -34.14 11.18 -25.12
CA SER A 244 -34.96 11.22 -26.33
C SER A 244 -34.80 12.53 -27.11
N LEU A 245 -34.74 13.66 -26.39
CA LEU A 245 -34.48 14.98 -26.96
C LEU A 245 -33.13 15.06 -27.72
N LEU A 246 -32.09 14.51 -27.12
CA LEU A 246 -30.72 14.66 -27.65
C LEU A 246 -30.48 13.77 -28.87
N ARG A 247 -31.28 12.71 -29.04
CA ARG A 247 -31.31 11.92 -30.28
C ARG A 247 -31.78 12.72 -31.48
N VAL A 248 -32.69 13.68 -31.29
CA VAL A 248 -33.14 14.57 -32.38
C VAL A 248 -32.03 15.54 -32.77
N LEU A 249 -31.34 16.12 -31.78
CA LEU A 249 -30.19 16.99 -32.02
C LEU A 249 -28.99 16.27 -32.63
N THR A 250 -28.89 14.95 -32.48
CA THR A 250 -27.83 14.15 -33.10
C THR A 250 -28.26 13.35 -34.32
N GLY A 251 -29.49 13.54 -34.82
CA GLY A 251 -29.98 12.90 -36.06
C GLY A 251 -30.32 11.40 -35.94
N LEU A 252 -30.46 10.86 -34.73
CA LEU A 252 -30.67 9.43 -34.42
C LEU A 252 -32.07 8.88 -34.77
N GLY A 253 -32.80 9.55 -35.66
CA GLY A 253 -34.06 9.10 -36.24
C GLY A 253 -33.91 8.42 -37.62
N ALA A 254 -32.71 8.41 -38.21
CA ALA A 254 -32.45 7.84 -39.53
C ALA A 254 -31.22 6.92 -39.50
N ALA A 255 -31.45 5.61 -39.61
CA ALA A 255 -30.47 4.50 -39.61
C ALA A 255 -29.50 4.42 -38.39
N PRO A 256 -29.11 3.22 -37.94
CA PRO A 256 -28.15 3.09 -36.84
C PRO A 256 -26.75 3.55 -37.25
N ASP A 257 -26.28 4.69 -36.71
CA ASP A 257 -24.90 5.19 -36.82
C ASP A 257 -24.25 5.26 -35.43
N ALA A 258 -23.25 4.41 -35.20
CA ALA A 258 -22.51 4.33 -33.95
C ALA A 258 -21.83 5.66 -33.56
N ARG A 259 -21.46 6.50 -34.53
CA ARG A 259 -20.90 7.82 -34.28
C ARG A 259 -21.94 8.76 -33.69
N LEU A 260 -23.16 8.76 -34.22
CA LEU A 260 -24.25 9.59 -33.72
C LEU A 260 -24.72 9.12 -32.32
N GLU A 261 -24.66 7.81 -32.05
CA GLU A 261 -24.89 7.25 -30.71
C GLU A 261 -23.88 7.75 -29.68
N MET A 262 -22.60 7.81 -30.02
CA MET A 262 -21.57 8.36 -29.13
C MET A 262 -21.79 9.84 -28.84
N LEU A 263 -22.14 10.63 -29.87
CA LEU A 263 -22.43 12.06 -29.69
C LEU A 263 -23.69 12.29 -28.84
N ALA A 264 -24.72 11.45 -28.99
CA ALA A 264 -25.93 11.52 -28.17
C ALA A 264 -25.65 11.19 -26.71
N LEU A 265 -24.81 10.19 -26.45
CA LEU A 265 -24.35 9.84 -25.12
C LEU A 265 -23.54 10.97 -24.49
N GLU A 266 -22.62 11.57 -25.24
CA GLU A 266 -21.83 12.71 -24.77
C GLU A 266 -22.74 13.88 -24.40
N ALA A 267 -23.64 14.29 -25.30
CA ALA A 267 -24.61 15.34 -25.03
C ALA A 267 -25.43 15.05 -23.77
N THR A 268 -25.86 13.79 -23.59
CA THR A 268 -26.61 13.35 -22.42
C THR A 268 -25.81 13.52 -21.13
N GLN A 269 -24.53 13.13 -21.13
CA GLN A 269 -23.65 13.30 -19.99
C GLN A 269 -23.40 14.78 -19.68
N LEU A 270 -23.23 15.64 -20.69
CA LEU A 270 -23.03 17.08 -20.50
C LEU A 270 -24.24 17.76 -19.86
N THR A 271 -25.47 17.38 -20.24
CA THR A 271 -26.68 17.94 -19.60
C THR A 271 -26.81 17.58 -18.11
N GLN A 272 -26.09 16.56 -17.65
CA GLN A 272 -26.10 16.09 -16.25
C GLN A 272 -24.95 16.68 -15.43
N LEU A 273 -24.03 17.42 -16.05
CA LEU A 273 -22.88 18.02 -15.39
C LEU A 273 -23.10 19.52 -15.18
N PRO A 274 -22.58 20.11 -14.08
CA PRO A 274 -22.63 21.54 -13.89
C PRO A 274 -21.68 22.26 -14.88
N VAL A 275 -22.11 23.42 -15.38
CA VAL A 275 -21.32 24.28 -16.27
C VAL A 275 -20.24 25.04 -15.50
N ALA A 276 -20.55 25.48 -14.28
CA ALA A 276 -19.65 26.15 -13.34
C ALA A 276 -20.07 25.86 -11.89
N ASP A 277 -19.13 25.92 -10.95
CA ASP A 277 -19.38 25.68 -9.53
C ASP A 277 -20.42 26.66 -8.96
N ALA A 278 -21.34 26.16 -8.12
CA ALA A 278 -22.40 26.93 -7.48
C ALA A 278 -23.42 27.65 -8.41
N THR A 279 -23.50 27.26 -9.70
CA THR A 279 -24.55 27.74 -10.62
C THR A 279 -25.64 26.68 -10.83
N PRO A 280 -26.93 27.05 -10.92
CA PRO A 280 -27.99 26.13 -11.32
C PRO A 280 -27.68 25.54 -12.70
N ASN A 281 -27.93 24.24 -12.88
CA ASN A 281 -27.72 23.60 -14.17
C ASN A 281 -28.70 24.21 -15.21
N PRO A 282 -28.19 24.89 -16.26
CA PRO A 282 -29.04 25.62 -17.20
C PRO A 282 -29.98 24.70 -17.99
N PHE A 283 -29.61 23.42 -18.13
CA PHE A 283 -30.44 22.44 -18.81
C PHE A 283 -31.73 22.11 -18.05
N GLU A 284 -31.81 22.37 -16.74
CA GLU A 284 -33.04 22.14 -15.95
C GLU A 284 -34.16 23.11 -16.32
N ALA A 285 -33.82 24.35 -16.64
CA ALA A 285 -34.78 25.37 -17.07
C ALA A 285 -35.12 25.23 -18.57
N LEU A 286 -34.15 24.76 -19.37
CA LEU A 286 -34.30 24.57 -20.81
C LEU A 286 -35.09 23.30 -21.15
N VAL A 287 -34.98 22.25 -20.34
CA VAL A 287 -35.60 20.96 -20.60
C VAL A 287 -36.37 20.47 -19.36
N PRO A 288 -37.65 20.84 -19.22
CA PRO A 288 -38.47 20.47 -18.06
C PRO A 288 -38.63 18.95 -17.87
N ASP A 289 -38.70 18.21 -18.98
CA ASP A 289 -38.65 16.76 -19.00
C ASP A 289 -37.83 16.26 -20.21
N PRO A 290 -36.54 15.92 -20.02
CA PRO A 290 -35.68 15.44 -21.10
C PRO A 290 -35.98 14.00 -21.54
N ASP A 291 -36.79 13.28 -20.75
CA ASP A 291 -37.20 11.90 -21.00
C ASP A 291 -38.51 11.83 -21.81
N ALA A 292 -39.23 12.96 -21.94
CA ALA A 292 -40.41 13.07 -22.79
C ALA A 292 -40.09 12.84 -24.29
N ALA A 293 -41.05 12.26 -25.02
CA ALA A 293 -40.91 12.01 -26.46
C ALA A 293 -40.57 13.32 -27.20
N ALA A 294 -39.54 13.29 -28.04
CA ALA A 294 -38.98 14.47 -28.69
C ALA A 294 -39.95 15.22 -29.63
N ALA A 295 -41.12 14.65 -29.92
CA ALA A 295 -42.17 15.20 -30.76
C ALA A 295 -42.84 16.49 -30.21
N GLY A 296 -42.53 16.92 -28.98
CA GLY A 296 -43.19 18.06 -28.32
C GLY A 296 -42.40 19.37 -28.24
N LEU A 297 -41.18 19.46 -28.77
CA LEU A 297 -40.30 20.63 -28.57
C LEU A 297 -40.25 21.55 -29.81
N SER A 298 -40.38 22.85 -29.58
CA SER A 298 -40.28 23.86 -30.65
C SER A 298 -38.85 23.95 -31.21
N THR A 299 -38.72 24.32 -32.49
CA THR A 299 -37.44 24.55 -33.17
C THR A 299 -36.54 25.53 -32.39
N GLU A 300 -37.13 26.56 -31.79
CA GLU A 300 -36.43 27.54 -30.96
C GLU A 300 -35.86 26.92 -29.68
N ARG A 301 -36.60 26.01 -29.04
CA ARG A 301 -36.12 25.32 -27.84
C ARG A 301 -34.98 24.35 -28.16
N LEU A 302 -35.07 23.65 -29.28
CA LEU A 302 -33.99 22.80 -29.80
C LEU A 302 -32.72 23.61 -30.08
N ARG A 303 -32.87 24.81 -30.65
CA ARG A 303 -31.76 25.76 -30.88
C ARG A 303 -31.09 26.17 -29.57
N GLN A 304 -31.86 26.56 -28.56
CA GLN A 304 -31.34 26.94 -27.23
C GLN A 304 -30.57 25.80 -26.56
N VAL A 305 -31.04 24.56 -26.66
CA VAL A 305 -30.34 23.38 -26.12
C VAL A 305 -29.04 23.12 -26.88
N ALA A 306 -29.04 23.23 -28.21
CA ALA A 306 -27.84 23.09 -29.04
C ALA A 306 -26.79 24.17 -28.72
N GLU A 307 -27.21 25.42 -28.50
CA GLU A 307 -26.35 26.52 -28.11
C GLU A 307 -25.74 26.32 -26.72
N ALA A 308 -26.56 25.93 -25.73
CA ALA A 308 -26.07 25.61 -24.40
C ALA A 308 -25.06 24.44 -24.39
N LEU A 309 -25.25 23.43 -25.24
CA LEU A 309 -24.28 22.34 -25.41
C LEU A 309 -23.00 22.78 -26.14
N LEU A 310 -23.09 23.69 -27.12
CA LEU A 310 -21.93 24.26 -27.82
C LEU A 310 -21.03 25.07 -26.90
N ASP A 311 -21.65 25.82 -25.98
CA ASP A 311 -20.98 26.68 -25.01
C ASP A 311 -20.49 25.91 -23.77
N HIS A 312 -20.90 24.65 -23.61
CA HIS A 312 -20.48 23.83 -22.48
C HIS A 312 -18.94 23.61 -22.51
N PRO A 313 -18.21 23.94 -21.43
CA PRO A 313 -16.73 23.93 -21.43
C PRO A 313 -16.14 22.55 -21.72
N ARG A 314 -16.87 21.49 -21.34
CA ARG A 314 -16.46 20.09 -21.54
C ARG A 314 -16.95 19.45 -22.84
N ALA A 315 -17.61 20.18 -23.74
CA ALA A 315 -18.06 19.63 -25.02
C ALA A 315 -16.87 19.33 -25.94
N SER A 316 -16.84 18.11 -26.49
CA SER A 316 -15.79 17.64 -27.40
C SER A 316 -15.82 18.38 -28.74
N ALA A 317 -14.68 18.43 -29.42
CA ALA A 317 -14.60 19.02 -30.75
C ALA A 317 -15.54 18.33 -31.77
N PRO A 318 -15.67 16.98 -31.80
CA PRO A 318 -16.65 16.29 -32.64
C PRO A 318 -18.11 16.70 -32.35
N LEU A 319 -18.49 16.82 -31.08
CA LEU A 319 -19.84 17.25 -30.69
C LEU A 319 -20.09 18.70 -31.10
N ARG A 320 -19.13 19.61 -30.86
CA ARG A 320 -19.23 21.01 -31.29
C ARG A 320 -19.38 21.14 -32.80
N ALA A 321 -18.63 20.36 -33.58
CA ALA A 321 -18.72 20.36 -35.04
C ALA A 321 -20.07 19.82 -35.55
N HIS A 322 -20.64 18.82 -34.87
CA HIS A 322 -21.97 18.30 -35.19
C HIS A 322 -23.07 19.30 -34.83
N LEU A 323 -23.08 19.82 -33.61
CA LEU A 323 -24.06 20.80 -33.14
C LEU A 323 -24.02 22.12 -33.92
N SER A 324 -22.84 22.53 -34.42
CA SER A 324 -22.73 23.71 -35.29
C SER A 324 -23.49 23.55 -36.61
N ARG A 325 -23.48 22.35 -37.19
CA ARG A 325 -24.26 22.02 -38.40
C ARG A 325 -25.75 21.96 -38.09
N VAL A 326 -26.13 21.27 -37.02
CA VAL A 326 -27.53 21.19 -36.55
C VAL A 326 -28.10 22.58 -36.27
N ARG A 327 -27.32 23.48 -35.66
CA ARG A 327 -27.74 24.88 -35.45
C ARG A 327 -27.95 25.65 -36.76
N GLN A 328 -27.10 25.42 -37.78
CA GLN A 328 -27.27 26.03 -39.10
C GLN A 328 -28.53 25.52 -39.79
N ASP A 329 -28.80 24.21 -39.69
CA ASP A 329 -30.02 23.59 -40.23
C ASP A 329 -31.29 24.08 -39.49
N LEU A 330 -31.17 24.42 -38.21
CA LEU A 330 -32.21 25.06 -37.40
C LEU A 330 -32.32 26.59 -37.59
N GLY A 331 -31.53 27.19 -38.50
CA GLY A 331 -31.65 28.61 -38.90
C GLY A 331 -30.86 29.63 -38.06
N GLY A 332 -29.87 29.23 -37.26
CA GLY A 332 -29.11 30.14 -36.38
C GLY A 332 -27.88 30.79 -37.02
N ALA A 333 -27.87 32.11 -37.19
CA ALA A 333 -26.68 32.90 -37.55
C ALA A 333 -25.85 33.28 -36.30
N ARG A 334 -24.51 33.21 -36.39
CA ARG A 334 -23.57 33.60 -35.32
C ARG A 334 -23.38 35.13 -35.33
N PRO A 335 -23.61 35.87 -34.23
CA PRO A 335 -22.86 37.08 -33.97
C PRO A 335 -21.46 36.67 -33.51
N ALA A 336 -20.42 37.21 -34.13
CA ALA A 336 -19.06 37.06 -33.63
C ALA A 336 -18.97 37.63 -32.20
N PRO A 337 -18.30 36.96 -31.24
CA PRO A 337 -18.09 37.57 -29.94
C PRO A 337 -17.16 38.79 -30.13
N PRO A 338 -17.48 39.97 -29.56
CA PRO A 338 -16.54 41.06 -29.52
C PRO A 338 -15.34 40.65 -28.64
N PRO A 339 -14.14 41.18 -28.91
CA PRO A 339 -13.00 41.00 -28.01
C PRO A 339 -13.41 41.52 -26.63
N ALA A 340 -13.26 40.69 -25.59
CA ALA A 340 -13.59 41.09 -24.23
C ALA A 340 -12.81 42.38 -23.88
N PRO A 341 -13.48 43.49 -23.55
CA PRO A 341 -12.80 44.65 -23.01
C PRO A 341 -12.18 44.23 -21.67
N ARG A 342 -10.90 44.55 -21.46
CA ARG A 342 -10.30 44.57 -20.13
C ARG A 342 -11.23 45.40 -19.24
N PRO A 343 -11.80 44.85 -18.14
CA PRO A 343 -12.56 45.68 -17.24
C PRO A 343 -11.62 46.77 -16.72
N PRO A 344 -12.04 48.05 -16.70
CA PRO A 344 -11.31 49.07 -15.97
C PRO A 344 -11.16 48.56 -14.54
N ALA A 345 -10.00 48.81 -13.93
CA ALA A 345 -9.77 48.50 -12.54
C ALA A 345 -10.82 49.22 -11.70
N ALA A 346 -11.94 48.54 -11.43
CA ALA A 346 -12.89 48.95 -10.44
C ALA A 346 -12.12 48.89 -9.13
N ALA A 347 -11.88 50.06 -8.55
CA ALA A 347 -11.33 50.17 -7.22
C ALA A 347 -12.16 49.27 -6.31
N ILE A 348 -11.53 48.21 -5.83
CA ILE A 348 -12.10 47.34 -4.80
C ILE A 348 -12.48 48.28 -3.64
N PRO A 349 -13.75 48.37 -3.22
CA PRO A 349 -14.07 49.08 -2.00
C PRO A 349 -13.27 48.40 -0.89
N ALA A 350 -12.42 49.17 -0.21
CA ALA A 350 -11.65 48.66 0.90
C ALA A 350 -12.61 47.91 1.86
N PRO A 351 -12.25 46.69 2.29
CA PRO A 351 -13.12 45.93 3.17
C PRO A 351 -13.42 46.78 4.41
N ALA A 352 -14.69 46.85 4.79
CA ALA A 352 -15.08 47.47 6.05
C ALA A 352 -14.20 46.86 7.17
N PRO A 353 -13.58 47.68 8.04
CA PRO A 353 -12.69 47.15 9.06
C PRO A 353 -13.50 46.25 9.99
N GLY A 354 -13.26 44.93 9.95
CA GLY A 354 -13.80 43.98 10.93
C GLY A 354 -14.61 42.77 10.40
N ALA A 355 -14.80 42.58 9.09
CA ALA A 355 -15.43 41.35 8.59
C ALA A 355 -14.43 40.16 8.51
N PRO A 356 -14.67 39.01 9.17
CA PRO A 356 -13.78 37.85 9.07
C PRO A 356 -13.82 37.28 7.65
N ALA A 357 -12.65 37.12 7.03
CA ALA A 357 -12.53 36.60 5.68
C ALA A 357 -13.09 35.17 5.58
N PRO A 358 -13.81 34.83 4.49
CA PRO A 358 -14.22 33.45 4.25
C PRO A 358 -12.98 32.57 4.06
N LEU A 359 -12.84 31.54 4.91
CA LEU A 359 -11.76 30.56 4.85
C LEU A 359 -11.85 29.81 3.50
N ALA A 360 -10.89 30.09 2.61
CA ALA A 360 -10.73 29.30 1.40
C ALA A 360 -10.48 27.82 1.78
N PRO A 361 -11.07 26.84 1.08
CA PRO A 361 -10.79 25.44 1.36
C PRO A 361 -9.29 25.17 1.11
N GLU A 362 -8.62 24.68 2.13
CA GLU A 362 -7.19 24.35 2.07
C GLU A 362 -6.99 23.20 1.08
N PRO A 363 -6.02 23.29 0.14
CA PRO A 363 -5.72 22.19 -0.76
C PRO A 363 -5.34 20.94 0.04
N PRO A 364 -5.70 19.73 -0.43
CA PRO A 364 -5.39 18.50 0.28
C PRO A 364 -3.88 18.34 0.43
N ARG A 365 -3.43 18.01 1.64
CA ARG A 365 -2.02 17.74 1.92
C ARG A 365 -1.53 16.59 1.03
N PRO A 366 -0.45 16.76 0.24
CA PRO A 366 0.08 15.68 -0.57
C PRO A 366 0.59 14.53 0.33
N LEU A 367 0.44 13.29 -0.14
CA LEU A 367 0.92 12.10 0.58
C LEU A 367 2.44 11.90 0.44
N HIS A 368 3.01 12.38 -0.67
CA HIS A 368 4.41 12.21 -1.01
C HIS A 368 4.99 13.48 -1.62
N ARG A 369 6.28 13.68 -1.38
CA ARG A 369 7.14 14.59 -2.13
C ARG A 369 7.91 13.82 -3.19
N GLN A 370 8.08 14.42 -4.35
CA GLN A 370 8.93 13.87 -5.41
C GLN A 370 10.29 14.55 -5.35
N LEU A 371 11.37 13.76 -5.29
CA LEU A 371 12.74 14.26 -5.26
C LEU A 371 13.56 13.53 -6.33
N THR A 372 14.24 14.28 -7.17
CA THR A 372 15.14 13.70 -8.17
C THR A 372 16.44 13.24 -7.52
N ALA A 373 16.92 12.08 -7.94
CA ALA A 373 18.11 11.40 -7.45
C ALA A 373 18.94 10.87 -8.63
N PHE A 374 20.22 10.60 -8.41
CA PHE A 374 20.96 9.73 -9.32
C PHE A 374 20.48 8.29 -9.12
N ALA A 375 20.18 7.61 -10.22
CA ALA A 375 19.82 6.20 -10.16
C ALA A 375 21.06 5.33 -9.89
N PHE A 376 22.19 5.70 -10.49
CA PHE A 376 23.47 5.02 -10.41
C PHE A 376 24.57 5.99 -9.94
N ASP A 377 25.83 5.55 -9.95
CA ASP A 377 26.95 6.48 -9.82
C ASP A 377 26.86 7.60 -10.87
N PRO A 378 27.17 8.87 -10.52
CA PRO A 378 27.07 9.99 -11.45
C PRO A 378 27.80 9.80 -12.78
N SER A 379 28.91 9.05 -12.80
CA SER A 379 29.66 8.73 -14.03
C SER A 379 28.81 7.98 -15.06
N VAL A 380 27.87 7.15 -14.60
CA VAL A 380 26.92 6.42 -15.48
C VAL A 380 25.90 7.37 -16.09
N ALA A 381 25.46 8.39 -15.35
CA ALA A 381 24.53 9.40 -15.88
C ALA A 381 25.16 10.27 -16.98
N GLN A 382 26.50 10.29 -17.08
CA GLN A 382 27.23 11.04 -18.11
C GLN A 382 27.41 10.28 -19.43
N ARG A 383 27.05 8.98 -19.51
CA ARG A 383 27.12 8.23 -20.77
C ARG A 383 25.85 8.39 -21.60
N LEU A 384 26.01 8.57 -22.90
CA LEU A 384 24.88 8.79 -23.81
C LEU A 384 23.91 7.59 -23.85
N ASP A 385 24.42 6.37 -23.72
CA ASP A 385 23.64 5.13 -23.77
C ASP A 385 22.88 4.83 -22.47
N THR A 386 23.15 5.56 -21.38
CA THR A 386 22.50 5.40 -20.07
C THR A 386 21.90 6.69 -19.53
N ARG A 387 21.92 7.79 -20.30
CA ARG A 387 21.37 9.10 -19.91
C ARG A 387 19.92 9.02 -19.43
N ASP A 388 19.09 8.26 -20.14
CA ASP A 388 17.65 8.14 -19.85
C ASP A 388 17.34 7.32 -18.58
N ILE A 389 18.35 6.60 -18.06
CA ILE A 389 18.25 5.82 -16.82
C ILE A 389 19.20 6.31 -15.73
N GLY A 390 19.98 7.38 -15.98
CA GLY A 390 20.98 7.89 -15.05
C GLY A 390 20.36 8.60 -13.84
N THR A 391 19.09 8.99 -13.93
CA THR A 391 18.35 9.71 -12.88
C THR A 391 17.00 9.04 -12.63
N VAL A 392 16.51 9.18 -11.40
CA VAL A 392 15.23 8.61 -10.96
C VAL A 392 14.50 9.61 -10.06
N THR A 393 13.17 9.60 -10.09
CA THR A 393 12.35 10.40 -9.19
C THR A 393 11.86 9.55 -8.02
N LEU A 394 12.35 9.85 -6.83
CA LEU A 394 12.00 9.17 -5.59
C LEU A 394 10.72 9.75 -4.99
N ARG A 395 9.79 8.88 -4.60
CA ARG A 395 8.54 9.25 -3.91
C ARG A 395 8.72 9.09 -2.40
N VAL A 396 9.06 10.18 -1.73
CA VAL A 396 9.32 10.23 -0.29
C VAL A 396 8.03 10.60 0.47
N PRO A 397 7.71 10.00 1.63
CA PRO A 397 6.57 10.42 2.44
C PRO A 397 6.58 11.93 2.70
N TRP A 398 5.42 12.57 2.64
CA TRP A 398 5.34 14.01 2.84
C TRP A 398 5.36 14.39 4.33
N GLU A 399 6.39 15.15 4.70
CA GLU A 399 6.52 15.82 6.00
C GLU A 399 6.95 17.28 5.79
N PRO A 400 6.63 18.19 6.74
CA PRO A 400 7.23 19.53 6.76
C PRO A 400 8.72 19.43 7.08
N LEU A 401 9.56 20.20 6.36
CA LEU A 401 11.01 20.14 6.50
C LEU A 401 11.61 21.52 6.80
N ALA A 402 12.53 21.58 7.75
CA ALA A 402 13.42 22.74 7.87
C ALA A 402 14.63 22.59 6.93
N PRO A 403 15.32 23.67 6.54
CA PRO A 403 16.50 23.61 5.68
C PRO A 403 17.59 22.68 6.24
N GLY A 404 18.27 21.94 5.35
CA GLY A 404 19.24 20.90 5.71
C GLY A 404 18.48 19.64 6.08
N PRO A 405 17.67 19.12 5.14
CA PRO A 405 16.30 18.69 5.36
C PRO A 405 16.13 18.01 6.71
N VAL A 406 15.49 18.72 7.62
CA VAL A 406 15.25 18.26 8.99
C VAL A 406 13.79 17.84 9.11
N GLY A 407 13.55 16.54 9.21
CA GLY A 407 12.22 15.93 9.32
C GLY A 407 12.00 15.23 10.66
N GLU A 408 11.06 14.29 10.70
CA GLU A 408 10.76 13.43 11.83
C GLU A 408 11.88 12.40 12.04
N TYR A 409 12.44 11.82 10.97
CA TYR A 409 13.43 10.74 11.05
C TYR A 409 14.87 11.20 10.92
N LEU A 410 15.11 12.21 10.08
CA LEU A 410 16.44 12.56 9.58
C LEU A 410 16.75 14.03 9.84
N GLU A 411 18.03 14.31 10.03
CA GLU A 411 18.61 15.66 10.10
C GLU A 411 19.87 15.67 9.23
N VAL A 412 19.86 16.42 8.12
CA VAL A 412 21.03 16.51 7.25
C VAL A 412 21.91 17.69 7.67
N VAL A 413 23.13 17.38 8.10
CA VAL A 413 24.11 18.37 8.53
C VAL A 413 25.33 18.26 7.64
N ASP A 414 25.52 19.25 6.76
CA ASP A 414 26.57 19.21 5.75
C ASP A 414 27.80 20.03 6.16
N VAL A 415 28.58 19.44 7.06
CA VAL A 415 29.89 19.96 7.49
C VAL A 415 30.96 19.08 6.86
N ASP A 416 31.95 19.70 6.22
CA ASP A 416 33.18 19.03 5.76
C ASP A 416 34.33 19.39 6.69
N PRO A 417 34.71 18.49 7.61
CA PRO A 417 35.78 18.75 8.56
C PRO A 417 37.15 18.87 7.88
N THR A 418 37.35 18.22 6.73
CA THR A 418 38.64 18.24 6.02
C THR A 418 38.87 19.59 5.35
N SER A 419 37.84 20.20 4.79
CA SER A 419 37.94 21.55 4.21
C SER A 419 37.56 22.68 5.18
N GLN A 420 37.13 22.35 6.40
CA GLN A 420 36.61 23.29 7.42
C GLN A 420 35.46 24.15 6.87
N ARG A 421 34.58 23.55 6.06
CA ARG A 421 33.45 24.23 5.43
C ARG A 421 32.13 23.74 5.99
N PHE A 422 31.19 24.65 6.09
CA PHE A 422 29.78 24.37 6.30
C PHE A 422 29.04 24.70 5.01
N TYR A 423 28.45 23.70 4.36
CA TYR A 423 27.73 23.90 3.11
C TYR A 423 26.32 24.44 3.41
N ALA A 424 25.83 25.32 2.53
CA ALA A 424 24.51 25.92 2.71
C ALA A 424 23.44 24.82 2.73
N PRO A 425 22.49 24.85 3.68
CA PRO A 425 21.44 23.84 3.79
C PRO A 425 20.44 23.96 2.63
N VAL A 426 20.03 22.84 2.04
CA VAL A 426 18.95 22.83 1.04
C VAL A 426 17.58 22.99 1.71
N ASP A 427 16.75 23.89 1.20
CA ASP A 427 15.36 24.07 1.64
C ASP A 427 14.40 23.35 0.69
N LEU A 428 14.09 22.08 0.98
CA LEU A 428 13.20 21.28 0.14
C LEU A 428 11.73 21.76 0.20
N ASP A 429 11.35 22.60 1.16
CA ASP A 429 10.00 23.21 1.25
C ASP A 429 9.90 24.51 0.43
N HIS A 430 11.00 24.97 -0.16
CA HIS A 430 11.00 26.14 -1.02
C HIS A 430 10.04 25.93 -2.22
N PRO A 431 9.10 26.86 -2.50
CA PRO A 431 8.08 26.68 -3.54
C PRO A 431 8.62 26.31 -4.93
N HIS A 432 9.78 26.87 -5.31
CA HIS A 432 10.44 26.53 -6.58
C HIS A 432 10.92 25.07 -6.64
N LEU A 433 11.42 24.52 -5.53
CA LEU A 433 11.88 23.13 -5.48
C LEU A 433 10.69 22.16 -5.42
N LEU A 434 9.62 22.52 -4.70
CA LEU A 434 8.37 21.76 -4.69
C LEU A 434 7.77 21.63 -6.10
N ALA A 435 7.85 22.68 -6.92
CA ALA A 435 7.39 22.67 -8.31
C ALA A 435 8.29 21.87 -9.27
N GLN A 436 9.55 21.59 -8.89
CA GLN A 436 10.59 21.01 -9.76
C GLN A 436 11.02 19.60 -9.35
N GLN A 437 10.33 18.97 -8.41
CA GLN A 437 10.75 17.66 -7.86
C GLN A 437 12.15 17.72 -7.22
N GLY A 438 12.43 18.82 -6.51
CA GLY A 438 13.73 19.10 -5.90
C GLY A 438 14.73 19.77 -6.84
N LEU A 439 16.00 19.72 -6.46
CA LEU A 439 17.15 20.12 -7.26
C LEU A 439 17.42 19.11 -8.38
N ALA A 440 17.87 19.62 -9.53
CA ALA A 440 18.40 18.79 -10.60
C ALA A 440 19.70 18.07 -10.15
N PRO A 441 19.94 16.83 -10.62
CA PRO A 441 21.15 16.09 -10.28
C PRO A 441 22.45 16.82 -10.62
N SER A 442 23.37 16.84 -9.65
CA SER A 442 24.64 17.56 -9.77
C SER A 442 25.70 16.98 -8.84
N GLU A 443 26.90 16.73 -9.38
CA GLU A 443 28.10 16.32 -8.61
C GLU A 443 28.81 17.51 -7.95
N GLY A 444 28.55 18.73 -8.43
CA GLY A 444 29.24 19.94 -7.98
C GLY A 444 28.46 20.76 -6.96
N ALA A 445 27.19 20.43 -6.72
CA ALA A 445 26.30 21.19 -5.84
C ALA A 445 26.06 20.43 -4.52
N PRO A 446 26.68 20.85 -3.40
CA PRO A 446 26.51 20.19 -2.10
C PRO A 446 25.04 20.08 -1.64
N GLN A 447 24.21 21.06 -1.99
CA GLN A 447 22.77 21.02 -1.72
C GLN A 447 22.07 19.82 -2.37
N PHE A 448 22.51 19.40 -3.57
CA PHE A 448 21.99 18.18 -4.19
C PHE A 448 22.45 16.93 -3.44
N HIS A 449 23.67 16.90 -2.89
CA HIS A 449 24.16 15.76 -2.10
C HIS A 449 23.31 15.59 -0.83
N GLN A 450 22.91 16.70 -0.21
CA GLN A 450 21.97 16.71 0.92
C GLN A 450 20.59 16.16 0.52
N GLN A 451 20.05 16.59 -0.63
CA GLN A 451 18.78 16.06 -1.17
C GLN A 451 18.88 14.56 -1.44
N MET A 452 19.95 14.11 -2.09
CA MET A 452 20.18 12.72 -2.46
C MET A 452 20.19 11.82 -1.23
N ALA A 453 21.06 12.14 -0.26
CA ALA A 453 21.18 11.35 0.97
C ALA A 453 19.87 11.32 1.77
N TYR A 454 19.16 12.45 1.87
CA TYR A 454 17.85 12.51 2.52
C TYR A 454 16.79 11.68 1.80
N ALA A 455 16.67 11.82 0.48
CA ALA A 455 15.63 11.17 -0.30
C ALA A 455 15.75 9.65 -0.26
N VAL A 456 16.97 9.14 -0.40
CA VAL A 456 17.25 7.70 -0.36
C VAL A 456 17.03 7.13 1.04
N ALA A 457 17.57 7.77 2.08
CA ALA A 457 17.38 7.30 3.46
C ALA A 457 15.90 7.30 3.86
N SER A 458 15.14 8.33 3.47
CA SER A 458 13.70 8.42 3.73
C SER A 458 12.90 7.34 2.99
N LEU A 459 13.27 7.02 1.76
CA LEU A 459 12.67 5.91 1.02
C LEU A 459 12.94 4.56 1.70
N THR A 460 14.18 4.31 2.13
CA THR A 460 14.56 3.09 2.84
C THR A 460 13.75 2.93 4.13
N ILE A 461 13.57 4.01 4.90
CA ILE A 461 12.72 4.03 6.10
C ILE A 461 11.27 3.65 5.73
N ASP A 462 10.68 4.29 4.73
CA ASP A 462 9.30 4.01 4.29
C ASP A 462 9.11 2.53 3.89
N ARG A 463 10.09 1.93 3.22
CA ARG A 463 10.06 0.48 2.89
C ARG A 463 10.05 -0.39 4.15
N PHE A 464 10.84 -0.06 5.15
CA PHE A 464 10.84 -0.79 6.42
C PHE A 464 9.50 -0.69 7.14
N GLU A 465 8.92 0.51 7.23
CA GLU A 465 7.63 0.70 7.92
C GLU A 465 6.50 -0.06 7.23
N LYS A 466 6.47 -0.03 5.90
CA LYS A 466 5.51 -0.79 5.09
C LYS A 466 5.66 -2.30 5.23
N ALA A 467 6.89 -2.81 5.34
CA ALA A 467 7.14 -4.24 5.52
C ALA A 467 6.80 -4.73 6.93
N LEU A 468 7.11 -3.92 7.95
CA LEU A 468 6.92 -4.25 9.36
C LEU A 468 5.50 -3.97 9.86
N GLY A 469 4.77 -3.07 9.20
CA GLY A 469 3.44 -2.63 9.64
C GLY A 469 3.47 -1.74 10.88
N ARG A 470 4.55 -0.98 11.08
CA ARG A 470 4.73 -0.08 12.24
C ARG A 470 5.78 0.98 11.99
N LYS A 471 5.78 2.02 12.83
CA LYS A 471 6.83 3.04 12.85
C LYS A 471 8.17 2.47 13.33
N ALA A 472 9.26 2.82 12.65
CA ALA A 472 10.62 2.44 13.06
C ALA A 472 11.15 3.38 14.16
N LEU A 473 11.89 2.82 15.11
CA LEU A 473 12.56 3.57 16.16
C LEU A 473 14.07 3.41 16.01
N TRP A 474 14.80 4.53 16.14
CA TRP A 474 16.25 4.47 16.28
C TRP A 474 16.62 3.83 17.61
N SER A 475 17.72 3.09 17.63
CA SER A 475 18.30 2.58 18.87
C SER A 475 18.56 3.74 19.85
N PRO A 476 18.20 3.60 21.13
CA PRO A 476 18.45 4.64 22.12
C PRO A 476 19.95 4.90 22.28
N ARG A 477 20.29 6.11 22.74
CA ARG A 477 21.68 6.49 22.99
C ARG A 477 22.17 5.81 24.28
N GLU A 478 23.22 5.02 24.17
CA GLU A 478 23.89 4.44 25.34
C GLU A 478 24.66 5.53 26.08
N LEU A 479 24.46 5.61 27.40
CA LEU A 479 25.21 6.52 28.26
C LEU A 479 26.38 5.74 28.88
N PRO A 480 27.65 6.16 28.68
CA PRO A 480 28.82 5.42 29.17
C PRO A 480 28.82 5.15 30.68
N GLU A 481 28.23 6.07 31.45
CA GLU A 481 28.09 5.98 32.91
C GLU A 481 26.95 5.03 33.34
N ARG A 482 25.97 4.78 32.45
CA ARG A 482 24.80 3.94 32.69
C ARG A 482 24.51 3.04 31.47
N PRO A 483 25.36 2.04 31.19
CA PRO A 483 25.29 1.25 29.96
C PRO A 483 24.04 0.36 29.84
N GLN A 484 23.27 0.17 30.93
CA GLN A 484 21.98 -0.53 30.89
C GLN A 484 20.78 0.42 30.76
N ASP A 485 21.00 1.73 30.81
CA ASP A 485 19.93 2.72 30.70
C ASP A 485 19.61 2.99 29.23
N ASP A 486 18.43 2.54 28.82
CA ASP A 486 17.91 2.72 27.47
C ASP A 486 16.78 3.75 27.41
N SER A 487 16.73 4.69 28.36
CA SER A 487 15.69 5.74 28.42
C SER A 487 15.86 6.87 27.41
N THR A 488 17.02 7.00 26.77
CA THR A 488 17.34 8.15 25.91
C THR A 488 16.78 7.97 24.51
N TYR A 489 15.66 8.62 24.22
CA TYR A 489 15.08 8.67 22.88
C TYR A 489 16.02 9.40 21.90
N VAL A 490 16.14 8.86 20.68
CA VAL A 490 16.90 9.49 19.59
C VAL A 490 15.88 9.98 18.56
N PRO A 491 15.64 11.31 18.47
CA PRO A 491 14.63 11.85 17.57
C PRO A 491 15.01 11.68 16.11
N ARG A 492 16.27 11.94 15.75
CA ARG A 492 16.72 11.94 14.36
C ARG A 492 18.04 11.22 14.20
N LEU A 493 18.19 10.52 13.09
CA LEU A 493 19.47 10.04 12.59
C LEU A 493 20.13 11.18 11.83
N ARG A 494 21.37 11.50 12.19
CA ARG A 494 22.10 12.57 11.49
C ARG A 494 22.71 12.04 10.21
N VAL A 495 22.71 12.85 9.17
CA VAL A 495 23.27 12.49 7.87
C VAL A 495 24.31 13.53 7.48
N TYR A 496 25.54 13.09 7.23
CA TYR A 496 26.67 13.95 6.86
C TYR A 496 27.18 13.58 5.47
N PRO A 497 26.74 14.28 4.40
CA PRO A 497 27.13 13.96 3.02
C PRO A 497 28.64 14.09 2.74
N HIS A 498 29.35 14.95 3.49
CA HIS A 498 30.79 15.20 3.33
C HIS A 498 31.56 14.98 4.64
N ALA A 499 31.28 13.88 5.33
CA ALA A 499 31.79 13.62 6.68
C ALA A 499 33.31 13.41 6.77
N LEU A 500 33.91 12.80 5.73
CA LEU A 500 35.32 12.38 5.73
C LEU A 500 35.90 12.37 4.31
N ARG A 501 37.22 12.60 4.21
CA ARG A 501 37.95 12.48 2.95
C ARG A 501 38.63 11.11 2.82
N GLU A 502 37.82 10.07 2.64
CA GLU A 502 38.24 8.67 2.51
C GLU A 502 37.26 7.95 1.56
N ALA A 503 37.72 6.89 0.90
CA ALA A 503 36.90 6.01 0.07
C ALA A 503 36.05 5.07 0.94
N ASN A 504 35.18 5.66 1.76
CA ASN A 504 34.37 4.93 2.73
C ASN A 504 33.09 5.68 3.04
N ALA A 505 32.03 4.95 3.41
CA ALA A 505 30.82 5.47 4.02
C ALA A 505 30.40 4.48 5.11
N TYR A 506 29.88 4.94 6.24
CA TYR A 506 29.45 4.02 7.30
C TYR A 506 28.37 4.62 8.21
N TYR A 507 27.54 3.75 8.77
CA TYR A 507 26.72 4.05 9.94
C TYR A 507 27.56 4.05 11.23
N SER A 508 27.45 5.10 12.04
CA SER A 508 28.02 5.19 13.38
C SER A 508 26.95 4.98 14.47
N PRO A 509 26.96 3.85 15.19
CA PRO A 509 26.07 3.62 16.33
C PRO A 509 26.31 4.59 17.47
N ALA A 510 27.56 4.98 17.73
CA ALA A 510 27.90 5.88 18.83
C ALA A 510 27.34 7.30 18.59
N ARG A 511 27.48 7.80 17.36
CA ARG A 511 27.01 9.14 16.98
C ARG A 511 25.53 9.15 16.62
N LYS A 512 24.97 7.99 16.24
CA LYS A 512 23.67 7.84 15.56
C LYS A 512 23.66 8.69 14.30
N ALA A 513 24.61 8.41 13.41
CA ALA A 513 24.83 9.18 12.20
C ALA A 513 25.26 8.31 11.00
N LEU A 514 24.85 8.71 9.80
CA LEU A 514 25.42 8.25 8.54
C LEU A 514 26.56 9.19 8.15
N LEU A 515 27.74 8.63 7.91
CA LEU A 515 28.94 9.38 7.57
C LEU A 515 29.38 8.97 6.16
N PHE A 516 29.21 9.87 5.20
CA PHE A 516 29.60 9.65 3.81
C PHE A 516 30.95 10.28 3.52
N GLY A 517 31.84 9.51 2.90
CA GLY A 517 33.14 9.96 2.47
C GLY A 517 33.19 10.44 1.04
N TYR A 518 34.27 11.15 0.72
CA TYR A 518 34.61 11.52 -0.65
C TYR A 518 36.12 11.37 -0.88
N PHE A 519 36.52 11.01 -2.09
CA PHE A 519 37.91 10.70 -2.44
C PHE A 519 38.21 11.08 -3.89
N ARG A 520 39.49 11.05 -4.28
CA ARG A 520 39.87 11.32 -5.68
C ARG A 520 39.84 10.03 -6.48
N ALA A 521 39.25 10.08 -7.67
CA ALA A 521 39.35 9.01 -8.66
C ALA A 521 40.84 8.73 -8.99
N SER A 522 41.17 7.46 -9.23
CA SER A 522 42.53 7.02 -9.56
C SER A 522 43.07 7.74 -10.80
N GLU A 523 44.36 8.09 -10.80
CA GLU A 523 45.02 8.65 -12.00
C GLU A 523 45.35 7.57 -13.04
N GLU A 524 45.54 6.32 -12.59
CA GLU A 524 45.95 5.19 -13.43
C GLU A 524 44.77 4.41 -14.02
N ASP A 525 43.67 4.32 -13.27
CA ASP A 525 42.41 3.68 -13.69
C ASP A 525 41.20 4.43 -13.13
N PRO A 526 40.86 5.61 -13.69
CA PRO A 526 39.76 6.44 -13.21
C PRO A 526 38.37 5.84 -13.49
N GLY A 527 38.29 4.72 -14.22
CA GLY A 527 37.02 4.21 -14.74
C GLY A 527 36.33 5.22 -15.67
N ASP A 528 35.05 5.49 -15.41
CA ASP A 528 34.25 6.46 -16.15
C ASP A 528 34.33 7.89 -15.54
N HIS A 529 35.15 8.11 -14.51
CA HIS A 529 35.38 9.42 -13.91
C HIS A 529 36.51 10.19 -14.60
N LEU A 530 36.56 11.51 -14.41
CA LEU A 530 37.73 12.31 -14.77
C LEU A 530 38.89 11.97 -13.81
N PRO A 531 40.11 11.61 -14.29
CA PRO A 531 41.25 11.37 -13.41
C PRO A 531 41.48 12.51 -12.41
N GLY A 532 41.62 12.17 -11.13
CA GLY A 532 41.81 13.13 -10.04
C GLY A 532 40.56 13.92 -9.62
N SER A 533 39.41 13.74 -10.27
CA SER A 533 38.13 14.31 -9.84
C SER A 533 37.64 13.68 -8.52
N PHE A 534 36.71 14.36 -7.85
CA PHE A 534 36.14 13.85 -6.60
C PHE A 534 34.96 12.91 -6.86
N VAL A 535 34.99 11.75 -6.19
CA VAL A 535 33.89 10.79 -6.10
C VAL A 535 33.25 10.95 -4.72
N PHE A 536 31.91 11.03 -4.69
CA PHE A 536 31.14 11.27 -3.48
C PHE A 536 30.23 10.07 -3.18
N THR A 537 30.48 9.37 -2.07
CA THR A 537 29.68 8.20 -1.69
C THR A 537 28.23 8.56 -1.36
N ALA A 538 27.96 9.81 -0.93
CA ALA A 538 26.61 10.33 -0.70
C ALA A 538 25.73 10.43 -1.96
N LEU A 539 26.35 10.38 -3.15
CA LEU A 539 25.63 10.38 -4.44
C LEU A 539 25.25 8.98 -4.93
N SER A 540 25.70 7.93 -4.24
CA SER A 540 25.29 6.56 -4.54
C SER A 540 24.01 6.22 -3.78
N GLN A 541 22.95 5.92 -4.53
CA GLN A 541 21.69 5.44 -3.97
C GLN A 541 21.91 4.18 -3.12
N ASP A 542 22.74 3.27 -3.61
CA ASP A 542 22.89 1.96 -3.00
C ASP A 542 23.70 2.04 -1.71
N ILE A 543 24.76 2.87 -1.67
CA ILE A 543 25.51 3.13 -0.44
C ILE A 543 24.60 3.81 0.60
N ALA A 544 23.84 4.84 0.21
CA ALA A 544 22.95 5.51 1.15
C ALA A 544 21.86 4.59 1.70
N ALA A 545 21.31 3.70 0.87
CA ALA A 545 20.35 2.69 1.30
C ALA A 545 20.99 1.65 2.23
N HIS A 546 22.20 1.16 1.92
CA HIS A 546 22.97 0.20 2.70
C HIS A 546 23.26 0.76 4.11
N GLU A 547 23.81 1.97 4.22
CA GLU A 547 24.12 2.56 5.54
C GLU A 547 22.86 2.86 6.35
N THR A 548 21.76 3.26 5.68
CA THR A 548 20.47 3.44 6.34
C THR A 548 19.91 2.11 6.87
N ALA A 549 20.11 1.01 6.14
CA ALA A 549 19.69 -0.32 6.56
C ALA A 549 20.42 -0.78 7.83
N HIS A 550 21.72 -0.48 7.98
CA HIS A 550 22.43 -0.70 9.25
C HIS A 550 21.80 0.06 10.42
N ALA A 551 21.47 1.34 10.24
CA ALA A 551 20.84 2.14 11.29
C ALA A 551 19.46 1.61 11.71
N LEU A 552 18.68 1.14 10.74
CA LEU A 552 17.37 0.51 10.98
C LEU A 552 17.53 -0.86 11.68
N LEU A 553 18.50 -1.66 11.26
CA LEU A 553 18.80 -2.95 11.89
C LEU A 553 19.29 -2.76 13.33
N ASP A 554 20.11 -1.75 13.63
CA ASP A 554 20.51 -1.42 15.01
C ASP A 554 19.31 -1.02 15.88
N GLY A 555 18.38 -0.22 15.34
CA GLY A 555 17.14 0.14 16.02
C GLY A 555 16.21 -1.05 16.28
N MET A 556 16.18 -2.01 15.36
CA MET A 556 15.41 -3.24 15.50
C MET A 556 16.11 -4.22 16.42
N HIS A 557 17.26 -4.74 16.05
CA HIS A 557 17.99 -5.81 16.73
C HIS A 557 19.34 -5.33 17.26
N ARG A 558 19.33 -4.55 18.34
CA ARG A 558 20.55 -3.99 18.99
C ARG A 558 21.64 -5.01 19.29
N ARG A 559 21.26 -6.27 19.54
CA ARG A 559 22.20 -7.35 19.86
C ARG A 559 22.88 -7.95 18.64
N PHE A 560 22.42 -7.67 17.43
CA PHE A 560 23.03 -8.25 16.23
C PHE A 560 24.41 -7.64 15.92
N ASN A 561 24.70 -6.44 16.42
CA ASN A 561 26.04 -5.86 16.38
C ASN A 561 27.10 -6.70 17.13
N ARG A 562 26.68 -7.72 17.90
CA ARG A 562 27.58 -8.63 18.59
C ARG A 562 27.89 -9.86 17.74
N PRO A 563 29.18 -10.10 17.44
CA PRO A 563 29.62 -11.27 16.68
C PRO A 563 29.65 -12.52 17.55
N THR A 564 28.52 -13.19 17.66
CA THR A 564 28.43 -14.44 18.42
C THR A 564 28.86 -15.65 17.59
N ASN A 565 28.87 -15.51 16.26
CA ASN A 565 29.33 -16.51 15.30
C ASN A 565 29.76 -15.84 13.97
N LEU A 566 30.19 -16.64 12.98
CA LEU A 566 30.62 -16.17 11.64
C LEU A 566 29.48 -15.52 10.82
N ASP A 567 28.25 -16.00 10.96
CA ASP A 567 27.09 -15.49 10.21
C ASP A 567 26.64 -14.12 10.71
N MET A 568 26.85 -13.75 11.98
CA MET A 568 26.29 -12.51 12.52
C MET A 568 26.74 -11.25 11.77
N GLN A 569 28.05 -11.12 11.53
CA GLN A 569 28.58 -9.97 10.78
C GLN A 569 28.25 -10.07 9.30
N ALA A 570 28.40 -11.28 8.75
CA ALA A 570 28.05 -11.54 7.36
C ALA A 570 26.57 -11.24 7.09
N PHE A 571 25.68 -11.46 8.06
CA PHE A 571 24.27 -11.13 7.99
C PHE A 571 24.05 -9.63 7.98
N HIS A 572 24.77 -8.87 8.83
CA HIS A 572 24.67 -7.42 8.86
C HIS A 572 24.97 -6.80 7.49
N GLU A 573 26.09 -7.18 6.88
CA GLU A 573 26.50 -6.72 5.55
C GLU A 573 25.52 -7.19 4.47
N ALA A 574 25.24 -8.51 4.44
CA ALA A 574 24.37 -9.10 3.43
C ALA A 574 22.95 -8.53 3.46
N PHE A 575 22.42 -8.25 4.65
CA PHE A 575 21.09 -7.68 4.78
C PHE A 575 21.04 -6.24 4.24
N ALA A 576 22.05 -5.43 4.53
CA ALA A 576 22.16 -4.08 4.00
C ALA A 576 22.30 -4.08 2.46
N ASP A 577 23.10 -5.01 1.91
CA ASP A 577 23.22 -5.22 0.46
C ASP A 577 21.91 -5.70 -0.18
N VAL A 578 21.18 -6.62 0.44
CA VAL A 578 19.87 -7.07 -0.03
C VAL A 578 18.89 -5.90 -0.08
N VAL A 579 18.88 -5.03 0.93
CA VAL A 579 18.03 -3.83 0.96
C VAL A 579 18.39 -2.87 -0.16
N ALA A 580 19.68 -2.51 -0.29
CA ALA A 580 20.15 -1.59 -1.31
C ALA A 580 19.84 -2.10 -2.73
N LEU A 581 20.22 -3.35 -3.00
CA LEU A 581 20.00 -4.00 -4.29
C LEU A 581 18.52 -4.06 -4.62
N LEU A 582 17.68 -4.69 -3.78
CA LEU A 582 16.27 -4.86 -4.12
C LEU A 582 15.51 -3.54 -4.16
N GLN A 583 15.88 -2.53 -3.36
CA GLN A 583 15.30 -1.19 -3.46
C GLN A 583 15.54 -0.59 -4.85
N HIS A 584 16.77 -0.71 -5.36
CA HIS A 584 17.12 -0.28 -6.71
C HIS A 584 16.26 -0.98 -7.78
N PHE A 585 16.01 -2.27 -7.61
CA PHE A 585 15.14 -3.03 -8.51
C PHE A 585 13.65 -2.66 -8.42
N THR A 586 13.21 -1.89 -7.42
CA THR A 586 11.81 -1.46 -7.33
C THR A 586 11.45 -0.35 -8.32
N PHE A 587 12.41 0.20 -9.07
CA PHE A 587 12.20 1.25 -10.08
C PHE A 587 12.05 0.64 -11.48
N PRO A 588 10.84 0.60 -12.05
CA PRO A 588 10.62 -0.02 -13.36
C PRO A 588 11.41 0.66 -14.47
N GLU A 589 11.66 1.97 -14.37
CA GLU A 589 12.39 2.75 -15.38
C GLU A 589 13.83 2.23 -15.54
N ILE A 590 14.46 1.92 -14.40
CA ILE A 590 15.83 1.37 -14.35
C ILE A 590 15.85 -0.05 -14.87
N VAL A 591 14.91 -0.88 -14.42
CA VAL A 591 14.85 -2.30 -14.80
C VAL A 591 14.48 -2.47 -16.28
N ARG A 592 13.74 -1.52 -16.87
CA ARG A 592 13.32 -1.55 -18.28
C ARG A 592 14.48 -1.63 -19.25
N ASP A 593 15.49 -0.78 -19.10
CA ASP A 593 16.67 -0.80 -19.98
C ASP A 593 17.38 -2.16 -19.89
N GLN A 594 17.51 -2.68 -18.68
CA GLN A 594 18.18 -3.96 -18.46
C GLN A 594 17.38 -5.14 -19.01
N VAL A 595 16.05 -5.13 -18.87
CA VAL A 595 15.16 -6.13 -19.48
C VAL A 595 15.24 -6.06 -21.01
N ALA A 596 15.33 -4.86 -21.60
CA ALA A 596 15.50 -4.70 -23.05
C ALA A 596 16.83 -5.30 -23.51
N ARG A 597 17.94 -4.90 -22.88
CA ARG A 597 19.29 -5.40 -23.19
C ARG A 597 19.44 -6.90 -22.98
N THR A 598 18.76 -7.45 -21.97
CA THR A 598 18.80 -8.89 -21.66
C THR A 598 17.75 -9.71 -22.41
N ARG A 599 16.90 -9.05 -23.21
CA ARG A 599 15.75 -9.66 -23.89
C ARG A 599 14.90 -10.47 -22.92
N GLY A 600 14.62 -9.92 -21.74
CA GLY A 600 13.83 -10.57 -20.68
C GLY A 600 14.53 -11.72 -19.95
N ALA A 601 15.74 -12.10 -20.37
CA ALA A 601 16.48 -13.23 -19.81
C ALA A 601 17.43 -12.77 -18.69
N LEU A 602 16.84 -12.39 -17.55
CA LEU A 602 17.59 -11.86 -16.40
C LEU A 602 18.58 -12.87 -15.78
N ARG A 603 18.40 -14.18 -16.04
CA ARG A 603 19.25 -15.25 -15.50
C ARG A 603 20.50 -15.55 -16.34
N THR A 604 20.46 -15.30 -17.65
CA THR A 604 21.42 -15.87 -18.62
C THR A 604 22.39 -14.87 -19.23
N GLN A 605 22.27 -13.57 -18.97
CA GLN A 605 23.11 -12.56 -19.61
C GLN A 605 23.84 -11.63 -18.62
N ALA A 606 25.03 -11.21 -19.05
CA ALA A 606 26.05 -10.41 -18.35
C ALA A 606 25.61 -9.00 -17.89
N ASN A 607 24.36 -8.58 -18.14
CA ASN A 607 24.04 -7.15 -18.17
C ASN A 607 23.39 -6.65 -16.88
N LEU A 608 22.37 -7.32 -16.33
CA LEU A 608 21.62 -6.76 -15.21
C LEU A 608 22.45 -6.68 -13.92
N LEU A 609 22.89 -7.84 -13.43
CA LEU A 609 23.71 -7.96 -12.22
C LEU A 609 25.17 -7.57 -12.46
N GLY A 610 25.70 -7.86 -13.64
CA GLY A 610 27.07 -7.51 -13.99
C GLY A 610 27.26 -6.00 -14.11
N ALA A 611 26.29 -5.26 -14.67
CA ALA A 611 26.33 -3.79 -14.69
C ALA A 611 26.07 -3.22 -13.30
N LEU A 612 25.01 -3.65 -12.60
CA LEU A 612 24.73 -3.18 -11.23
C LEU A 612 25.91 -3.46 -10.27
N ALA A 613 26.42 -4.69 -10.20
CA ALA A 613 27.55 -5.04 -9.33
C ALA A 613 28.88 -4.34 -9.73
N THR A 614 29.05 -3.97 -11.01
CA THR A 614 30.20 -3.15 -11.46
C THR A 614 30.09 -1.72 -10.92
N GLU A 615 28.89 -1.14 -10.88
CA GLU A 615 28.64 0.21 -10.34
C GLU A 615 28.64 0.24 -8.80
N PHE A 616 28.12 -0.80 -8.13
CA PHE A 616 28.23 -1.00 -6.68
C PHE A 616 29.70 -1.10 -6.21
N GLY A 617 30.58 -1.72 -7.03
CA GLY A 617 32.00 -1.90 -6.71
C GLY A 617 32.88 -0.69 -7.05
N ARG A 618 32.57 0.06 -8.12
CA ARG A 618 33.35 1.22 -8.60
C ARG A 618 33.32 2.41 -7.64
N ALA A 619 32.18 2.68 -7.00
CA ALA A 619 32.01 3.84 -6.10
C ALA A 619 32.85 3.78 -4.80
N MET A 620 33.39 2.61 -4.42
CA MET A 620 34.11 2.42 -3.14
C MET A 620 35.48 1.74 -3.29
N GLY A 621 35.86 1.24 -4.48
CA GLY A 621 37.16 0.59 -4.71
C GLY A 621 37.40 -0.73 -3.95
N THR A 622 36.61 -1.06 -2.92
CA THR A 622 36.78 -2.21 -2.02
C THR A 622 35.63 -3.21 -2.02
N ARG A 623 34.53 -2.98 -2.75
CA ARG A 623 33.35 -3.89 -2.80
C ARG A 623 33.34 -4.84 -4.01
N ALA A 624 34.50 -5.35 -4.40
CA ALA A 624 34.65 -6.38 -5.46
C ALA A 624 33.93 -7.71 -5.12
N ALA A 625 33.69 -7.98 -3.83
CA ALA A 625 33.14 -9.25 -3.35
C ALA A 625 31.73 -9.58 -3.91
N LEU A 626 30.80 -8.63 -3.96
CA LEU A 626 29.44 -8.93 -4.46
C LEU A 626 29.45 -9.31 -5.95
N ARG A 627 30.32 -8.65 -6.73
CA ARG A 627 30.54 -8.94 -8.15
C ARG A 627 31.06 -10.37 -8.33
N ASP A 628 32.12 -10.74 -7.61
CA ASP A 628 32.78 -12.03 -7.76
C ASP A 628 31.90 -13.22 -7.33
N TYR A 629 31.00 -13.01 -6.35
CA TYR A 629 30.12 -14.07 -5.82
C TYR A 629 28.83 -14.30 -6.62
N ILE A 630 28.45 -13.36 -7.49
CA ILE A 630 27.29 -13.52 -8.38
C ILE A 630 27.72 -14.05 -9.75
N GLY A 631 28.92 -13.68 -10.20
CA GLY A 631 29.59 -14.27 -11.35
C GLY A 631 30.79 -13.46 -11.81
N ARG A 632 31.74 -14.11 -12.45
CA ARG A 632 33.02 -13.51 -12.84
C ARG A 632 33.17 -13.48 -14.36
N ARG A 633 33.85 -12.46 -14.87
CA ARG A 633 34.38 -12.53 -16.23
C ARG A 633 35.53 -13.53 -16.24
N ASP A 634 35.44 -14.49 -17.14
CA ASP A 634 36.53 -15.41 -17.41
C ASP A 634 37.74 -14.59 -17.91
N PRO A 635 38.91 -14.68 -17.25
CA PRO A 635 40.07 -13.86 -17.59
C PRO A 635 40.63 -14.11 -19.00
N VAL A 636 40.34 -15.27 -19.59
CA VAL A 636 40.88 -15.70 -20.89
C VAL A 636 39.90 -15.37 -22.02
N THR A 637 38.61 -15.65 -21.84
CA THR A 637 37.59 -15.44 -22.87
C THR A 637 36.93 -14.06 -22.78
N GLY A 638 37.07 -13.36 -21.65
CA GLY A 638 36.40 -12.09 -21.37
C GLY A 638 34.88 -12.21 -21.20
N VAL A 639 34.33 -13.42 -21.33
CA VAL A 639 32.89 -13.70 -21.21
C VAL A 639 32.53 -13.79 -19.73
N TRP A 640 31.46 -13.09 -19.34
CA TRP A 640 30.93 -13.21 -17.99
C TRP A 640 30.23 -14.56 -17.82
N ALA A 641 30.63 -15.30 -16.80
CA ALA A 641 30.02 -16.56 -16.40
C ALA A 641 29.42 -16.41 -15.01
N ARG A 642 28.16 -16.85 -14.87
CA ARG A 642 27.48 -16.87 -13.58
C ARG A 642 28.23 -17.78 -12.60
N HIS A 643 28.30 -17.35 -11.35
CA HIS A 643 28.81 -18.18 -10.27
C HIS A 643 27.91 -19.41 -10.09
N VAL A 644 28.46 -20.61 -10.28
CA VAL A 644 27.77 -21.86 -9.99
C VAL A 644 27.86 -22.08 -8.48
N PRO A 645 26.74 -22.15 -7.74
CA PRO A 645 26.77 -22.33 -6.30
C PRO A 645 27.58 -23.58 -5.90
N ASP A 646 28.61 -23.40 -5.07
CA ASP A 646 29.34 -24.49 -4.45
C ASP A 646 28.92 -24.61 -2.97
N PRO A 647 28.31 -25.73 -2.55
CA PRO A 647 28.02 -26.04 -1.16
C PRO A 647 29.19 -25.80 -0.18
N ALA A 648 30.44 -25.99 -0.61
CA ALA A 648 31.61 -25.87 0.25
C ALA A 648 31.95 -24.40 0.63
N GLU A 649 31.51 -23.42 -0.16
CA GLU A 649 31.84 -22.00 0.05
C GLU A 649 31.30 -21.47 1.37
N TYR A 650 30.07 -21.85 1.73
CA TYR A 650 29.48 -21.41 2.99
C TYR A 650 30.20 -22.00 4.20
N GLU A 651 30.82 -23.18 4.08
CA GLU A 651 31.63 -23.76 5.16
C GLU A 651 33.02 -23.13 5.25
N GLN A 652 33.56 -22.61 4.15
CA GLN A 652 34.93 -22.09 4.05
C GLN A 652 35.02 -20.57 4.27
N ALA A 653 34.02 -19.80 3.85
CA ALA A 653 34.04 -18.34 3.94
C ALA A 653 34.08 -17.87 5.41
N ARG A 654 35.16 -17.17 5.78
CA ARG A 654 35.36 -16.61 7.13
C ARG A 654 35.17 -15.10 7.19
N GLU A 655 35.53 -14.40 6.11
CA GLU A 655 35.45 -12.94 6.00
C GLU A 655 33.97 -12.51 5.85
N PRO A 656 33.50 -11.49 6.60
CA PRO A 656 32.10 -11.08 6.62
C PRO A 656 31.48 -10.76 5.25
N HIS A 657 32.14 -9.98 4.39
CA HIS A 657 31.58 -9.60 3.09
C HIS A 657 31.49 -10.81 2.15
N ALA A 658 32.55 -11.61 2.07
CA ALA A 658 32.61 -12.83 1.27
C ALA A 658 31.53 -13.83 1.70
N ARG A 659 31.40 -14.06 3.00
CA ARG A 659 30.34 -14.92 3.54
C ARG A 659 28.96 -14.31 3.34
N GLY A 660 28.82 -12.99 3.49
CA GLY A 660 27.58 -12.26 3.29
C GLY A 660 27.08 -12.32 1.85
N ALA A 661 27.99 -12.22 0.88
CA ALA A 661 27.69 -12.31 -0.54
C ALA A 661 27.03 -13.65 -0.92
N ILE A 662 27.32 -14.74 -0.18
CA ILE A 662 26.62 -16.03 -0.34
C ILE A 662 25.14 -15.89 -0.03
N LEU A 663 24.78 -15.18 1.05
CA LEU A 663 23.38 -14.91 1.42
C LEU A 663 22.71 -14.00 0.39
N VAL A 664 23.36 -12.92 -0.04
CA VAL A 664 22.82 -12.02 -1.08
C VAL A 664 22.55 -12.79 -2.36
N SER A 665 23.50 -13.63 -2.79
CA SER A 665 23.40 -14.50 -3.95
C SER A 665 22.24 -15.50 -3.83
N ALA A 666 21.97 -16.03 -2.63
CA ALA A 666 20.81 -16.89 -2.37
C ALA A 666 19.48 -16.13 -2.52
N VAL A 667 19.34 -14.97 -1.88
CA VAL A 667 18.14 -14.13 -1.99
C VAL A 667 17.88 -13.71 -3.44
N PHE A 668 18.94 -13.34 -4.17
CA PHE A 668 18.82 -12.94 -5.57
C PHE A 668 18.43 -14.11 -6.49
N ASP A 669 18.97 -15.32 -6.27
CA ASP A 669 18.55 -16.51 -7.02
C ASP A 669 17.07 -16.86 -6.78
N ALA A 670 16.57 -16.63 -5.56
CA ALA A 670 15.14 -16.75 -5.27
C ALA A 670 14.32 -15.70 -6.04
N PHE A 671 14.73 -14.43 -6.00
CA PHE A 671 14.13 -13.33 -6.78
C PHE A 671 14.03 -13.67 -8.27
N LEU A 672 15.12 -14.12 -8.89
CA LEU A 672 15.15 -14.51 -10.30
C LEU A 672 14.18 -15.66 -10.60
N SER A 673 14.15 -16.68 -9.73
CA SER A 673 13.26 -17.85 -9.90
C SER A 673 11.79 -17.44 -9.85
N ILE A 674 11.45 -16.51 -8.96
CA ILE A 674 10.09 -15.98 -8.83
C ILE A 674 9.75 -15.13 -10.05
N TYR A 675 10.64 -14.25 -10.49
CA TYR A 675 10.46 -13.41 -11.68
C TYR A 675 10.17 -14.28 -12.93
N GLU A 676 10.96 -15.33 -13.14
CA GLU A 676 10.78 -16.27 -14.26
C GLU A 676 9.42 -16.98 -14.19
N ARG A 677 8.94 -17.30 -12.97
CA ARG A 677 7.62 -17.89 -12.79
C ARG A 677 6.50 -16.89 -13.08
N ARG A 678 6.62 -15.65 -12.61
CA ARG A 678 5.64 -14.57 -12.80
C ARG A 678 5.53 -14.08 -14.23
N THR A 679 6.60 -14.17 -15.01
CA THR A 679 6.63 -13.70 -16.40
C THR A 679 6.40 -14.80 -17.42
N ARG A 680 6.25 -16.06 -16.98
CA ARG A 680 6.10 -17.23 -17.87
C ARG A 680 4.90 -17.10 -18.80
N ASP A 681 3.80 -16.53 -18.33
CA ASP A 681 2.63 -16.25 -19.16
C ASP A 681 2.91 -15.19 -20.22
N LEU A 682 3.55 -14.07 -19.86
CA LEU A 682 3.95 -13.00 -20.78
C LEU A 682 4.88 -13.54 -21.87
N VAL A 683 5.87 -14.35 -21.50
CA VAL A 683 6.78 -14.99 -22.46
C VAL A 683 6.02 -15.95 -23.36
N ARG A 684 5.11 -16.78 -22.85
CA ARG A 684 4.29 -17.68 -23.71
C ARG A 684 3.41 -16.90 -24.67
N ILE A 685 2.78 -15.82 -24.21
CA ILE A 685 1.93 -14.96 -25.05
C ILE A 685 2.77 -14.36 -26.18
N ALA A 686 3.94 -13.80 -25.85
CA ALA A 686 4.83 -13.15 -26.81
C ALA A 686 5.46 -14.12 -27.83
N THR A 687 5.50 -15.42 -27.50
CA THR A 687 6.22 -16.43 -28.29
C THR A 687 5.29 -17.44 -28.98
N GLY A 688 3.97 -17.27 -28.86
CA GLY A 688 3.01 -18.25 -29.35
C GLY A 688 3.13 -19.61 -28.65
N GLY A 689 3.61 -19.63 -27.41
CA GLY A 689 3.74 -20.82 -26.57
C GLY A 689 5.10 -21.53 -26.64
N SER A 690 6.04 -21.10 -27.49
CA SER A 690 7.36 -21.76 -27.60
C SER A 690 8.24 -21.53 -26.36
N GLY A 691 8.02 -20.44 -25.62
CA GLY A 691 8.86 -20.03 -24.50
C GLY A 691 10.20 -19.41 -24.91
N VAL A 692 10.47 -19.30 -26.22
CA VAL A 692 11.72 -18.77 -26.76
C VAL A 692 11.45 -17.42 -27.42
N LEU A 693 12.02 -16.36 -26.87
CA LEU A 693 11.82 -15.00 -27.36
C LEU A 693 12.48 -14.78 -28.75
N PRO A 694 11.81 -14.08 -29.67
CA PRO A 694 12.26 -13.89 -31.06
C PRO A 694 13.57 -13.11 -31.11
N ALA A 695 14.45 -13.46 -32.07
CA ALA A 695 15.73 -12.79 -32.28
C ALA A 695 15.55 -11.29 -32.57
N GLY A 696 16.50 -10.46 -32.11
CA GLY A 696 16.41 -9.00 -32.19
C GLY A 696 15.78 -8.37 -30.95
N ASP A 697 15.39 -7.09 -31.08
CA ASP A 697 14.80 -6.31 -30.00
C ASP A 697 13.40 -6.79 -29.65
N LEU A 698 13.09 -6.81 -28.35
CA LEU A 698 11.76 -7.12 -27.88
C LEU A 698 10.81 -5.94 -28.11
N GLN A 699 9.53 -6.24 -28.30
CA GLN A 699 8.51 -5.21 -28.39
C GLN A 699 8.48 -4.37 -27.09
N PRO A 700 8.43 -3.02 -27.15
CA PRO A 700 8.58 -2.17 -25.97
C PRO A 700 7.55 -2.39 -24.86
N ASP A 701 6.31 -2.74 -25.17
CA ASP A 701 5.29 -3.06 -24.16
C ASP A 701 5.57 -4.37 -23.45
N LEU A 702 6.14 -5.36 -24.14
CA LEU A 702 6.63 -6.58 -23.49
C LEU A 702 7.76 -6.25 -22.52
N VAL A 703 8.72 -5.42 -22.93
CA VAL A 703 9.81 -4.94 -22.04
C VAL A 703 9.22 -4.22 -20.83
N ASN A 704 8.27 -3.30 -21.02
CA ASN A 704 7.61 -2.57 -19.93
C ASN A 704 6.92 -3.54 -18.95
N ARG A 705 6.16 -4.51 -19.47
CA ARG A 705 5.44 -5.51 -18.65
C ARG A 705 6.40 -6.41 -17.86
N LEU A 706 7.48 -6.84 -18.49
CA LEU A 706 8.54 -7.61 -17.84
C LEU A 706 9.25 -6.78 -16.76
N ALA A 707 9.53 -5.50 -17.02
CA ALA A 707 10.13 -4.60 -16.03
C ALA A 707 9.22 -4.33 -14.83
N GLU A 708 7.92 -4.13 -15.06
CA GLU A 708 6.93 -3.99 -13.99
C GLU A 708 6.79 -5.25 -13.13
N GLU A 709 6.85 -6.44 -13.72
CA GLU A 709 6.85 -7.69 -12.95
C GLU A 709 8.16 -7.87 -12.16
N ALA A 710 9.31 -7.50 -12.71
CA ALA A 710 10.58 -7.51 -11.98
C ALA A 710 10.54 -6.55 -10.78
N ALA A 711 10.07 -5.32 -10.98
CA ALA A 711 9.96 -4.34 -9.90
C ALA A 711 8.99 -4.76 -8.79
N ARG A 712 7.84 -5.34 -9.16
CA ARG A 712 6.88 -5.91 -8.19
C ARG A 712 7.48 -7.11 -7.44
N THR A 713 8.22 -7.96 -8.14
CA THR A 713 8.90 -9.10 -7.51
C THR A 713 9.95 -8.62 -6.51
N ALA A 714 10.75 -7.61 -6.88
CA ALA A 714 11.77 -7.03 -6.01
C ALA A 714 11.17 -6.39 -4.76
N ASP A 715 10.08 -5.61 -4.88
CA ASP A 715 9.39 -5.02 -3.72
C ASP A 715 8.86 -6.12 -2.78
N GLN A 716 8.30 -7.20 -3.32
CA GLN A 716 7.77 -8.30 -2.52
C GLN A 716 8.89 -9.08 -1.80
N VAL A 717 9.98 -9.41 -2.50
CA VAL A 717 11.16 -10.08 -1.91
C VAL A 717 11.79 -9.19 -0.82
N LEU A 718 11.93 -7.89 -1.07
CA LEU A 718 12.45 -6.93 -0.09
C LEU A 718 11.59 -6.92 1.19
N ARG A 719 10.27 -6.84 1.04
CA ARG A 719 9.34 -6.88 2.18
C ARG A 719 9.40 -8.20 2.94
N MET A 720 9.55 -9.34 2.25
CA MET A 720 9.74 -10.64 2.90
C MET A 720 11.02 -10.64 3.76
N CYS A 721 12.14 -10.18 3.20
CA CYS A 721 13.41 -10.06 3.92
C CYS A 721 13.31 -9.17 5.16
N ILE A 722 12.73 -7.98 5.04
CA ILE A 722 12.57 -7.06 6.19
C ILE A 722 11.63 -7.66 7.25
N ARG A 723 10.49 -8.22 6.83
CA ARG A 723 9.50 -8.81 7.75
C ARG A 723 10.06 -10.01 8.51
N ALA A 724 10.95 -10.78 7.90
CA ALA A 724 11.62 -11.92 8.53
C ALA A 724 12.42 -11.53 9.79
N LEU A 725 12.89 -10.28 9.91
CA LEU A 725 13.58 -9.82 11.10
C LEU A 725 12.76 -10.00 12.39
N ASP A 726 11.43 -9.85 12.34
CA ASP A 726 10.56 -10.07 13.51
C ASP A 726 10.40 -11.55 13.90
N TYR A 727 10.90 -12.45 13.05
CA TYR A 727 10.88 -13.91 13.23
C TYR A 727 12.29 -14.49 13.38
N CYS A 728 13.29 -13.64 13.59
CA CYS A 728 14.64 -14.08 13.93
C CYS A 728 14.78 -14.35 15.43
N PRO A 729 15.67 -15.28 15.86
CA PRO A 729 16.11 -15.34 17.24
C PRO A 729 16.71 -14.00 17.70
N PRO A 730 16.64 -13.67 19.01
CA PRO A 730 17.05 -12.35 19.50
C PRO A 730 18.57 -12.17 19.57
N VAL A 731 19.33 -13.26 19.44
CA VAL A 731 20.80 -13.32 19.45
C VAL A 731 21.29 -14.51 18.62
N ASP A 732 22.58 -14.51 18.26
CA ASP A 732 23.26 -15.66 17.62
C ASP A 732 22.54 -16.20 16.37
N LEU A 733 22.03 -15.30 15.54
CA LEU A 733 21.40 -15.65 14.26
C LEU A 733 22.39 -16.40 13.36
N THR A 734 21.88 -17.40 12.65
CA THR A 734 22.55 -18.07 11.53
C THR A 734 21.74 -17.93 10.25
N PHE A 735 22.36 -18.08 9.08
CA PHE A 735 21.66 -17.95 7.81
C PHE A 735 20.55 -18.99 7.65
N GLY A 736 20.74 -20.21 8.17
CA GLY A 736 19.70 -21.24 8.20
C GLY A 736 18.49 -20.84 9.07
N GLU A 737 18.70 -20.13 10.17
CA GLU A 737 17.61 -19.61 11.00
C GLU A 737 16.92 -18.41 10.33
N TYR A 738 17.65 -17.61 9.57
CA TYR A 738 17.05 -16.55 8.74
C TYR A 738 16.14 -17.14 7.63
N LEU A 739 16.50 -18.28 7.03
CA LEU A 739 15.60 -18.99 6.11
C LEU A 739 14.29 -19.39 6.80
N ARG A 740 14.36 -19.92 8.03
CA ARG A 740 13.17 -20.27 8.81
C ARG A 740 12.32 -19.04 9.12
N ALA A 741 12.98 -17.93 9.46
CA ALA A 741 12.32 -16.65 9.68
C ALA A 741 11.59 -16.15 8.43
N LEU A 742 12.22 -16.22 7.25
CA LEU A 742 11.62 -15.87 5.94
C LEU A 742 10.36 -16.69 5.66
N VAL A 743 10.47 -18.02 5.75
CA VAL A 743 9.37 -18.95 5.47
C VAL A 743 8.22 -18.75 6.47
N THR A 744 8.53 -18.63 7.75
CA THR A 744 7.51 -18.44 8.81
C THR A 744 6.81 -17.10 8.68
N ALA A 745 7.56 -16.01 8.51
CA ALA A 745 7.03 -14.66 8.39
C ALA A 745 6.13 -14.49 7.16
N ASP A 746 6.42 -15.22 6.08
CA ASP A 746 5.60 -15.22 4.88
C ASP A 746 4.34 -16.08 5.02
N ARG A 747 4.46 -17.31 5.52
CA ARG A 747 3.30 -18.18 5.77
C ARG A 747 2.27 -17.53 6.69
N ASP A 748 2.72 -16.76 7.68
CA ASP A 748 1.83 -16.07 8.61
C ASP A 748 0.99 -14.96 7.96
N LEU A 749 1.56 -14.22 7.00
CA LEU A 749 0.86 -13.11 6.34
C LEU A 749 0.14 -13.55 5.06
N VAL A 750 0.75 -14.45 4.31
CA VAL A 750 0.31 -14.94 3.00
C VAL A 750 0.25 -16.47 3.04
N PRO A 751 -0.82 -17.06 3.61
CA PRO A 751 -0.90 -18.51 3.75
C PRO A 751 -0.84 -19.22 2.39
N ASP A 752 -1.54 -18.70 1.38
CA ASP A 752 -1.55 -19.26 0.03
C ASP A 752 -0.36 -18.73 -0.80
N ASP A 753 0.57 -19.62 -1.17
CA ASP A 753 1.76 -19.30 -1.97
C ASP A 753 1.65 -19.92 -3.37
N ASP A 754 0.67 -19.42 -4.12
CA ASP A 754 0.34 -19.82 -5.49
C ASP A 754 1.55 -19.72 -6.45
N LEU A 755 2.45 -18.78 -6.18
CA LEU A 755 3.66 -18.51 -6.96
C LEU A 755 4.93 -19.19 -6.40
N GLY A 756 4.84 -19.91 -5.26
CA GLY A 756 5.94 -20.68 -4.69
C GLY A 756 7.17 -19.85 -4.28
N TYR A 757 6.96 -18.65 -3.74
CA TYR A 757 8.00 -17.79 -3.18
C TYR A 757 8.81 -18.54 -2.13
N ARG A 758 8.15 -19.22 -1.18
CA ARG A 758 8.83 -19.93 -0.09
C ARG A 758 9.69 -21.06 -0.63
N LEU A 759 9.17 -21.81 -1.60
CA LEU A 759 9.95 -22.85 -2.29
C LEU A 759 11.18 -22.27 -2.99
N ALA A 760 11.05 -21.13 -3.68
CA ALA A 760 12.18 -20.49 -4.35
C ALA A 760 13.31 -20.12 -3.38
N PHE A 761 12.98 -19.58 -2.19
CA PHE A 761 13.96 -19.33 -1.14
C PHE A 761 14.62 -20.62 -0.63
N VAL A 762 13.82 -21.66 -0.35
CA VAL A 762 14.33 -22.97 0.10
C VAL A 762 15.31 -23.56 -0.91
N GLU A 763 14.98 -23.52 -2.20
CA GLU A 763 15.86 -24.04 -3.25
C GLU A 763 17.16 -23.24 -3.35
N ALA A 764 17.08 -21.91 -3.30
CA ALA A 764 18.24 -21.04 -3.44
C ALA A 764 19.23 -21.17 -2.28
N PHE A 765 18.72 -21.34 -1.05
CA PHE A 765 19.53 -21.59 0.14
C PHE A 765 20.13 -22.99 0.13
N ARG A 766 19.34 -24.01 -0.27
CA ARG A 766 19.82 -25.39 -0.40
C ARG A 766 20.99 -25.52 -1.38
N ARG A 767 20.93 -24.83 -2.53
CA ARG A 767 22.01 -24.84 -3.53
C ARG A 767 23.36 -24.37 -2.99
N ARG A 768 23.37 -23.61 -1.89
CA ARG A 768 24.57 -23.06 -1.22
C ARG A 768 24.86 -23.72 0.13
N ALA A 769 24.22 -24.86 0.39
CA ALA A 769 24.28 -25.58 1.66
C ALA A 769 23.95 -24.74 2.91
N ILE A 770 23.12 -23.71 2.76
CA ILE A 770 22.61 -22.94 3.89
C ILE A 770 21.43 -23.70 4.49
N TYR A 771 21.71 -24.45 5.55
CA TYR A 771 20.72 -25.30 6.23
C TYR A 771 20.48 -24.87 7.68
N PRO A 772 19.23 -24.87 8.15
CA PRO A 772 18.95 -24.86 9.58
C PRO A 772 19.40 -26.17 10.21
N ARG A 773 19.97 -26.10 11.42
CA ARG A 773 20.66 -27.25 12.06
C ARG A 773 19.73 -28.19 12.83
N ASP A 774 18.52 -27.74 13.11
CA ASP A 774 17.57 -28.40 14.01
C ASP A 774 16.31 -28.94 13.29
N VAL A 775 16.36 -29.02 11.96
CA VAL A 775 15.31 -29.57 11.10
C VAL A 775 15.78 -30.84 10.42
N ARG A 776 14.85 -31.79 10.20
CA ARG A 776 15.14 -33.07 9.52
C ARG A 776 14.96 -33.01 8.00
N THR A 777 14.15 -32.08 7.52
CA THR A 777 13.85 -31.87 6.10
C THR A 777 13.75 -30.36 5.83
N LEU A 778 13.83 -29.97 4.57
CA LEU A 778 13.63 -28.60 4.11
C LEU A 778 12.22 -28.39 3.53
N SER A 779 11.24 -29.16 3.99
CA SER A 779 9.84 -28.89 3.66
C SER A 779 9.39 -27.59 4.34
N GLU A 780 8.40 -26.91 3.76
CA GLU A 780 7.84 -25.67 4.34
C GLU A 780 7.44 -25.89 5.80
N ASP A 781 6.68 -26.94 6.10
CA ASP A 781 6.23 -27.28 7.45
C ASP A 781 7.38 -27.53 8.44
N ALA A 782 8.47 -28.15 7.98
CA ALA A 782 9.64 -28.39 8.83
C ALA A 782 10.43 -27.12 9.12
N LEU A 783 10.38 -26.13 8.22
CA LEU A 783 11.07 -24.85 8.37
C LEU A 783 10.32 -23.86 9.24
N LEU A 784 8.99 -24.00 9.36
CA LEU A 784 8.22 -23.18 10.29
C LEU A 784 8.83 -23.26 11.70
N TRP A 785 8.85 -22.11 12.38
CA TRP A 785 9.14 -22.12 13.81
C TRP A 785 8.13 -23.01 14.53
N ARG A 786 8.52 -23.65 15.64
CA ARG A 786 7.58 -24.46 16.40
C ARG A 786 6.61 -23.54 17.13
N GLY A 787 5.36 -24.00 17.31
CA GLY A 787 4.40 -23.37 18.22
C GLY A 787 4.93 -23.32 19.66
N PRO A 788 4.18 -22.74 20.61
CA PRO A 788 4.66 -22.43 21.96
C PRO A 788 4.83 -23.67 22.86
N VAL A 789 5.66 -24.64 22.47
CA VAL A 789 5.97 -25.85 23.25
C VAL A 789 7.43 -25.83 23.74
N SER A 790 7.62 -26.21 25.00
CA SER A 790 8.93 -26.31 25.65
C SER A 790 9.79 -27.40 24.98
N GLU A 791 11.06 -27.49 25.36
CA GLU A 791 11.94 -28.59 24.90
C GLU A 791 11.42 -29.98 25.31
N ARG A 792 10.59 -30.04 26.36
CA ARG A 792 9.94 -31.27 26.85
C ARG A 792 8.58 -31.55 26.20
N GLY A 793 8.15 -30.72 25.24
CA GLY A 793 6.86 -30.86 24.55
C GLY A 793 5.66 -30.36 25.35
N VAL A 794 5.89 -29.61 26.43
CA VAL A 794 4.83 -29.05 27.28
C VAL A 794 4.44 -27.65 26.77
N GLY A 795 3.14 -27.38 26.66
CA GLY A 795 2.63 -26.06 26.27
C GLY A 795 2.82 -24.99 27.36
N PRO A 796 2.48 -23.73 27.09
CA PRO A 796 2.61 -22.65 28.07
C PRO A 796 1.58 -22.82 29.18
N SER A 797 1.92 -22.43 30.41
CA SER A 797 0.92 -22.37 31.49
C SER A 797 -0.17 -21.32 31.19
N PRO A 798 -1.39 -21.46 31.74
CA PRO A 798 -2.44 -20.44 31.61
C PRO A 798 -1.99 -19.06 32.10
N ALA A 799 -1.21 -19.01 33.19
CA ALA A 799 -0.67 -17.76 33.74
C ALA A 799 0.30 -17.07 32.77
N LEU A 800 1.12 -17.85 32.05
CA LEU A 800 2.01 -17.31 31.03
C LEU A 800 1.24 -16.77 29.83
N VAL A 801 0.21 -17.50 29.36
CA VAL A 801 -0.68 -17.04 28.29
C VAL A 801 -1.36 -15.73 28.68
N GLU A 802 -1.87 -15.63 29.90
CA GLU A 802 -2.51 -14.42 30.42
C GLU A 802 -1.54 -13.23 30.49
N ALA A 803 -0.28 -13.46 30.91
CA ALA A 803 0.74 -12.42 30.98
C ALA A 803 0.99 -11.75 29.61
N PHE A 804 0.98 -12.53 28.52
CA PHE A 804 1.10 -11.98 27.16
C PHE A 804 -0.22 -11.46 26.61
N ALA A 805 -1.36 -12.07 26.96
CA ALA A 805 -2.68 -11.57 26.57
C ALA A 805 -2.94 -10.15 27.12
N ALA A 806 -2.34 -9.80 28.27
CA ALA A 806 -2.36 -8.46 28.84
C ALA A 806 -1.74 -7.37 27.94
N LEU A 807 -1.06 -7.72 26.85
CA LEU A 807 -0.58 -6.76 25.86
C LEU A 807 -1.70 -6.22 24.96
N ARG A 808 -2.79 -6.97 24.76
CA ARG A 808 -3.87 -6.60 23.81
C ARG A 808 -4.48 -5.21 24.05
N PRO A 809 -4.84 -4.82 25.29
CA PRO A 809 -5.43 -3.50 25.55
C PRO A 809 -4.49 -2.34 25.17
N HIS A 810 -3.17 -2.57 25.13
CA HIS A 810 -2.19 -1.55 24.78
C HIS A 810 -2.01 -1.38 23.27
N ALA A 811 -2.41 -2.35 22.44
CA ALA A 811 -2.14 -2.36 21.00
C ALA A 811 -2.63 -1.09 20.30
N ARG A 812 -3.91 -0.74 20.50
CA ARG A 812 -4.51 0.47 19.90
C ARG A 812 -3.78 1.74 20.31
N SER A 813 -3.45 1.88 21.61
CA SER A 813 -2.75 3.07 22.08
C SER A 813 -1.34 3.20 21.49
N HIS A 814 -0.67 2.11 21.12
CA HIS A 814 0.63 2.19 20.44
C HIS A 814 0.50 2.51 18.96
N LEU A 815 -0.50 1.95 18.28
CA LEU A 815 -0.75 2.21 16.85
C LEU A 815 -1.22 3.66 16.62
N ASP A 816 -2.00 4.22 17.55
CA ASP A 816 -2.49 5.60 17.52
C ASP A 816 -1.48 6.61 18.12
N ALA A 817 -0.20 6.27 18.24
CA ALA A 817 0.79 7.18 18.81
C ALA A 817 0.97 8.43 17.92
N SER A 818 0.80 9.61 18.52
CA SER A 818 0.90 10.90 17.82
C SER A 818 2.32 11.25 17.36
N SER A 819 3.34 10.59 17.90
CA SER A 819 4.73 10.72 17.50
C SER A 819 5.54 9.47 17.87
N ARG A 820 6.69 9.30 17.23
CA ARG A 820 7.68 8.27 17.60
C ARG A 820 8.19 8.37 19.04
N GLU A 821 8.30 9.58 19.59
CA GLU A 821 8.74 9.77 20.98
C GLU A 821 7.72 9.20 21.96
N VAL A 822 6.44 9.48 21.72
CA VAL A 822 5.34 8.89 22.49
C VAL A 822 5.36 7.37 22.36
N LEU A 823 5.53 6.86 21.13
CA LEU A 823 5.66 5.42 20.88
C LEU A 823 6.84 4.80 21.66
N PHE A 824 8.00 5.46 21.69
CA PHE A 824 9.19 5.01 22.41
C PHE A 824 8.94 4.90 23.92
N HIS A 825 8.36 5.93 24.53
CA HIS A 825 8.05 5.91 25.96
C HIS A 825 6.98 4.89 26.31
N ARG A 826 5.94 4.74 25.47
CA ARG A 826 4.93 3.69 25.61
C ARG A 826 5.54 2.29 25.51
N ALA A 827 6.41 2.04 24.53
CA ALA A 827 7.15 0.78 24.40
C ALA A 827 8.00 0.48 25.63
N ARG A 828 8.68 1.49 26.20
CA ARG A 828 9.45 1.32 27.44
C ARG A 828 8.56 0.97 28.64
N ALA A 829 7.43 1.66 28.82
CA ALA A 829 6.47 1.34 29.87
C ALA A 829 5.88 -0.08 29.72
N LEU A 830 5.56 -0.47 28.49
CA LEU A 830 5.06 -1.81 28.17
C LEU A 830 6.07 -2.91 28.52
N ARG A 831 7.37 -2.70 28.22
CA ARG A 831 8.44 -3.64 28.60
C ARG A 831 8.55 -3.80 30.11
N ALA A 832 8.50 -2.71 30.87
CA ALA A 832 8.56 -2.75 32.33
C ALA A 832 7.34 -3.49 32.92
N MET A 833 6.14 -3.18 32.42
CA MET A 833 4.90 -3.86 32.83
C MET A 833 4.96 -5.37 32.54
N LEU A 834 5.37 -5.75 31.32
CA LEU A 834 5.50 -7.15 30.94
C LEU A 834 6.58 -7.85 31.77
N HIS A 835 7.71 -7.19 32.05
CA HIS A 835 8.78 -7.74 32.87
C HIS A 835 8.29 -8.12 34.27
N GLU A 836 7.58 -7.22 34.96
CA GLU A 836 7.04 -7.52 36.29
C GLU A 836 6.01 -8.65 36.27
N ARG A 837 5.15 -8.72 35.24
CA ARG A 837 4.21 -9.83 35.07
C ARG A 837 4.92 -11.16 34.87
N LEU A 838 5.87 -11.23 33.93
CA LEU A 838 6.63 -12.44 33.67
C LEU A 838 7.44 -12.87 34.89
N LYS A 839 8.04 -11.92 35.61
CA LYS A 839 8.77 -12.18 36.85
C LYS A 839 7.87 -12.81 37.91
N ALA A 840 6.66 -12.30 38.10
CA ALA A 840 5.69 -12.87 39.04
C ALA A 840 5.27 -14.29 38.64
N VAL A 841 4.95 -14.53 37.35
CA VAL A 841 4.58 -15.86 36.83
C VAL A 841 5.70 -16.87 37.01
N LEU A 842 6.95 -16.48 36.71
CA LEU A 842 8.11 -17.36 36.80
C LEU A 842 8.53 -17.61 38.25
N ALA A 843 8.41 -16.63 39.15
CA ALA A 843 8.74 -16.78 40.57
C ALA A 843 7.75 -17.69 41.33
N ALA A 844 6.52 -17.87 40.82
CA ALA A 844 5.54 -18.80 41.36
C ALA A 844 5.85 -20.27 41.01
N GLN A 845 6.88 -20.53 40.20
CA GLN A 845 7.26 -21.85 39.71
C GLN A 845 8.71 -22.17 40.09
N PRO A 846 9.13 -23.46 40.06
CA PRO A 846 10.54 -23.81 40.19
C PRO A 846 11.38 -23.15 39.07
N PRO A 847 12.65 -22.76 39.33
CA PRO A 847 13.50 -22.10 38.34
C PRO A 847 13.69 -22.87 37.01
N GLY A 848 13.63 -24.21 37.04
CA GLY A 848 13.67 -25.09 35.86
C GLY A 848 12.31 -25.41 35.21
N SER A 849 11.30 -24.57 35.43
CA SER A 849 9.93 -24.75 34.90
C SER A 849 9.86 -24.77 33.36
N ASP A 850 8.81 -25.40 32.82
CA ASP A 850 8.59 -25.44 31.37
C ASP A 850 8.37 -24.06 30.77
N ASP A 851 7.74 -23.13 31.50
CA ASP A 851 7.56 -21.74 31.07
C ASP A 851 8.90 -21.00 30.92
N ALA A 852 9.82 -21.15 31.89
CA ALA A 852 11.15 -20.55 31.79
C ALA A 852 11.92 -21.10 30.58
N LEU A 853 11.91 -22.43 30.40
CA LEU A 853 12.59 -23.09 29.28
C LEU A 853 11.95 -22.77 27.93
N LEU A 854 10.62 -22.64 27.88
CA LEU A 854 9.89 -22.22 26.69
C LEU A 854 10.40 -20.86 26.21
N LEU A 855 10.54 -19.90 27.12
CA LEU A 855 11.08 -18.56 26.87
C LEU A 855 12.61 -18.52 26.66
N GLY A 856 13.27 -19.68 26.60
CA GLY A 856 14.72 -19.79 26.41
C GLY A 856 15.55 -19.32 27.61
N LEU A 857 14.92 -19.21 28.79
CA LEU A 857 15.55 -18.77 30.03
C LEU A 857 16.08 -19.95 30.85
N ASP A 858 17.15 -19.72 31.58
CA ASP A 858 17.75 -20.62 32.57
C ASP A 858 17.86 -19.86 33.89
N LEU A 859 16.79 -19.92 34.69
CA LEU A 859 16.71 -19.21 35.98
C LEU A 859 17.52 -19.90 37.08
N GLU A 860 17.94 -21.15 36.88
CA GLU A 860 18.87 -21.85 37.77
C GLU A 860 20.28 -21.30 37.62
N ALA A 861 20.75 -21.14 36.37
CA ALA A 861 22.09 -20.63 36.09
C ALA A 861 22.21 -19.10 36.19
N ALA A 862 21.14 -18.37 35.88
CA ALA A 862 21.09 -16.90 35.97
C ALA A 862 19.70 -16.45 36.44
N PRO A 863 19.54 -15.87 37.64
CA PRO A 863 18.21 -15.60 38.19
C PRO A 863 17.50 -14.39 37.54
N THR A 864 18.19 -13.62 36.71
CA THR A 864 17.66 -12.38 36.10
C THR A 864 17.51 -12.53 34.60
N PHE A 865 16.56 -11.80 34.01
CA PHE A 865 16.31 -11.71 32.57
C PHE A 865 15.84 -10.29 32.22
N GLN A 866 15.79 -9.97 30.92
CA GLN A 866 15.36 -8.67 30.42
C GLN A 866 14.25 -8.83 29.38
N VAL A 867 13.17 -8.05 29.48
CA VAL A 867 12.30 -7.76 28.33
C VAL A 867 12.98 -6.66 27.51
N HIS A 868 13.72 -7.08 26.49
CA HIS A 868 14.60 -6.21 25.74
C HIS A 868 13.84 -5.27 24.81
N SER A 869 12.84 -5.81 24.09
CA SER A 869 11.97 -5.05 23.20
C SER A 869 10.52 -5.56 23.26
N ALA A 870 9.56 -4.69 23.00
CA ALA A 870 8.15 -5.04 22.85
C ALA A 870 7.52 -4.07 21.84
N ARG A 871 7.10 -4.57 20.67
CA ARG A 871 6.70 -3.74 19.53
C ARG A 871 5.43 -4.28 18.89
N PHE A 872 4.42 -3.42 18.77
CA PHE A 872 3.20 -3.76 18.02
C PHE A 872 3.43 -3.61 16.52
N ALA A 873 2.87 -4.54 15.76
CA ALA A 873 2.92 -4.57 14.30
C ALA A 873 1.51 -4.81 13.76
N GLU A 874 1.07 -3.99 12.81
CA GLU A 874 -0.16 -4.19 12.06
C GLU A 874 0.16 -4.35 10.58
N ARG A 875 0.22 -5.60 10.14
CA ARG A 875 0.53 -5.92 8.75
C ARG A 875 -0.74 -6.22 7.98
N ILE A 876 -0.77 -5.79 6.71
CA ILE A 876 -1.87 -6.03 5.79
C ILE A 876 -1.38 -6.98 4.71
N GLY A 877 -2.05 -8.13 4.58
CA GLY A 877 -1.77 -9.10 3.53
C GLY A 877 -2.39 -8.70 2.18
N PRO A 878 -2.06 -9.43 1.10
CA PRO A 878 -2.51 -9.11 -0.26
C PRO A 878 -4.04 -9.13 -0.43
N ASP A 879 -4.76 -9.92 0.37
CA ASP A 879 -6.23 -10.01 0.34
C ASP A 879 -6.92 -9.04 1.31
N GLY A 880 -6.14 -8.13 1.91
CA GLY A 880 -6.63 -7.18 2.91
C GLY A 880 -6.72 -7.78 4.33
N GLN A 881 -6.17 -8.96 4.58
CA GLN A 881 -6.12 -9.56 5.91
C GLN A 881 -5.25 -8.73 6.86
N HIS A 882 -5.80 -8.39 8.02
CA HIS A 882 -5.06 -7.74 9.09
C HIS A 882 -4.39 -8.80 9.97
N LEU A 883 -3.09 -8.66 10.18
CA LEU A 883 -2.28 -9.49 11.07
C LEU A 883 -1.72 -8.63 12.22
N PRO A 884 -2.54 -8.28 13.24
CA PRO A 884 -2.08 -7.55 14.40
C PRO A 884 -1.27 -8.47 15.33
N GLN A 885 -0.03 -8.10 15.58
CA GLN A 885 0.91 -8.87 16.40
C GLN A 885 1.66 -7.96 17.39
N CYS A 886 2.16 -8.55 18.48
CA CYS A 886 3.18 -7.94 19.31
C CYS A 886 4.44 -8.81 19.27
N ILE A 887 5.57 -8.20 18.94
CA ILE A 887 6.88 -8.86 18.88
C ILE A 887 7.64 -8.49 20.15
N VAL A 888 7.95 -9.50 20.97
CA VAL A 888 8.65 -9.32 22.25
C VAL A 888 9.97 -10.06 22.21
N GLU A 889 11.07 -9.38 22.51
CA GLU A 889 12.38 -10.01 22.66
C GLU A 889 12.75 -10.10 24.14
N LEU A 890 13.03 -11.31 24.60
CA LEU A 890 13.57 -11.63 25.90
C LEU A 890 15.05 -11.94 25.76
N LEU A 891 15.86 -11.40 26.67
CA LEU A 891 17.29 -11.65 26.73
C LEU A 891 17.71 -12.11 28.12
N GLN A 892 18.69 -13.01 28.12
CA GLN A 892 19.40 -13.44 29.30
C GLN A 892 20.86 -13.68 28.95
N HIS A 893 21.75 -13.51 29.92
CA HIS A 893 23.15 -13.85 29.75
C HIS A 893 23.70 -14.50 31.01
N ARG A 894 24.76 -15.28 30.83
CA ARG A 894 25.63 -15.76 31.90
C ARG A 894 27.08 -15.69 31.46
N ASP A 895 27.98 -15.48 32.41
CA ASP A 895 29.41 -15.56 32.14
C ASP A 895 29.84 -17.03 32.20
N ASP A 896 30.60 -17.48 31.21
CA ASP A 896 31.10 -18.86 31.20
C ASP A 896 32.28 -19.01 32.17
N ALA A 897 32.10 -19.81 33.22
CA ALA A 897 33.13 -20.02 34.24
C ALA A 897 34.43 -20.65 33.70
N ARG A 898 34.41 -21.34 32.55
CA ARG A 898 35.60 -21.93 31.92
C ARG A 898 36.44 -20.86 31.20
N SER A 899 35.80 -19.81 30.67
CA SER A 899 36.47 -18.63 30.13
C SER A 899 37.16 -17.79 31.22
N ALA A 900 36.66 -17.80 32.46
CA ALA A 900 37.29 -17.11 33.59
C ALA A 900 38.65 -17.73 34.02
N ALA A 901 38.92 -18.99 33.64
CA ALA A 901 40.20 -19.67 33.90
C ALA A 901 41.29 -19.36 32.86
N ARG A 902 41.01 -18.52 31.85
CA ARG A 902 41.91 -18.15 30.75
C ARG A 902 42.05 -16.61 30.67
N PRO A 903 43.03 -16.01 31.36
CA PRO A 903 43.21 -14.55 31.45
C PRO A 903 43.41 -13.85 30.09
N ASP A 904 43.77 -14.61 29.06
CA ASP A 904 44.03 -14.18 27.68
C ASP A 904 42.76 -13.92 26.85
N LEU A 905 41.61 -14.47 27.23
CA LEU A 905 40.36 -14.40 26.44
C LEU A 905 39.29 -13.50 27.05
N GLY A 906 39.41 -13.14 28.33
CA GLY A 906 38.33 -12.49 29.09
C GLY A 906 37.09 -13.39 29.28
N PRO A 907 36.16 -13.03 30.18
CA PRO A 907 34.93 -13.80 30.36
C PRO A 907 34.05 -13.75 29.09
N VAL A 908 33.80 -14.90 28.48
CA VAL A 908 32.86 -15.04 27.36
C VAL A 908 31.45 -14.93 27.92
N ARG A 909 30.79 -13.81 27.62
CA ARG A 909 29.38 -13.58 27.93
C ARG A 909 28.51 -14.40 26.98
N PHE A 910 27.89 -15.46 27.49
CA PHE A 910 27.00 -16.31 26.73
C PHE A 910 25.57 -15.77 26.80
N GLU A 911 25.00 -15.40 25.67
CA GLU A 911 23.65 -14.81 25.59
C GLU A 911 22.62 -15.82 25.06
N GLY A 912 21.38 -15.62 25.47
CA GLY A 912 20.22 -16.42 25.09
C GLY A 912 18.92 -15.66 25.33
N GLY A 913 17.80 -16.35 25.20
CA GLY A 913 16.46 -15.81 25.37
C GLY A 913 15.52 -16.23 24.25
N ALA A 914 14.49 -15.44 23.95
CA ALA A 914 13.51 -15.75 22.92
C ALA A 914 12.89 -14.52 22.26
N THR A 915 12.60 -14.63 20.96
CA THR A 915 11.67 -13.74 20.26
C THR A 915 10.29 -14.39 20.31
N VAL A 916 9.32 -13.69 20.87
CA VAL A 916 7.95 -14.16 21.08
C VAL A 916 7.03 -13.36 20.18
N VAL A 917 6.33 -14.05 19.29
CA VAL A 917 5.31 -13.47 18.40
C VAL A 917 3.94 -13.72 19.01
N VAL A 918 3.31 -12.63 19.47
CA VAL A 918 2.01 -12.66 20.15
C VAL A 918 0.91 -12.28 19.17
N ALA A 919 -0.11 -13.12 19.02
CA ALA A 919 -1.29 -12.83 18.22
C ALA A 919 -2.30 -11.99 19.01
N LEU A 920 -2.80 -10.91 18.40
CA LEU A 920 -3.68 -9.95 19.08
C LEU A 920 -5.15 -10.02 18.65
N ARG A 921 -5.49 -10.83 17.63
CA ARG A 921 -6.85 -11.00 17.13
C ARG A 921 -7.66 -11.95 18.03
N GLU A 922 -8.90 -11.58 18.32
CA GLU A 922 -9.86 -12.46 19.01
C GLU A 922 -10.52 -13.41 17.99
N GLY A 923 -10.51 -14.72 18.25
CA GLY A 923 -11.24 -15.70 17.42
C GLY A 923 -10.54 -17.04 17.12
N ASP A 924 -9.23 -17.17 17.35
CA ASP A 924 -8.47 -18.39 17.03
C ASP A 924 -8.59 -19.50 18.11
N GLY A 925 -9.81 -19.84 18.52
CA GLY A 925 -10.18 -21.03 19.32
C GLY A 925 -9.16 -21.55 20.35
N GLU A 926 -9.24 -21.04 21.58
CA GLU A 926 -8.57 -21.52 22.82
C GLU A 926 -7.01 -21.57 22.84
N ALA A 927 -6.43 -20.85 23.81
CA ALA A 927 -5.01 -20.76 24.25
C ALA A 927 -3.98 -19.86 23.49
N ALA A 928 -4.17 -19.41 22.25
CA ALA A 928 -3.05 -18.80 21.50
C ALA A 928 -2.96 -17.26 21.55
N ALA A 929 -2.63 -16.65 22.71
CA ALA A 929 -1.95 -15.35 22.66
C ALA A 929 -0.53 -15.51 22.09
N LEU A 930 0.13 -16.64 22.35
CA LEU A 930 1.49 -16.95 21.92
C LEU A 930 1.47 -17.78 20.62
N ARG A 931 1.91 -17.20 19.50
CA ARG A 931 1.93 -17.88 18.20
C ARG A 931 3.26 -18.59 17.96
N TRP A 932 4.37 -17.86 18.12
CA TRP A 932 5.72 -18.39 17.94
C TRP A 932 6.62 -18.03 19.12
N VAL A 933 7.49 -18.97 19.53
CA VAL A 933 8.53 -18.75 20.51
C VAL A 933 9.87 -19.21 19.94
N ILE A 934 10.65 -18.26 19.44
CA ILE A 934 11.90 -18.48 18.71
C ILE A 934 13.06 -18.33 19.71
N ARG A 935 13.53 -19.45 20.26
CA ARG A 935 14.42 -19.47 21.42
C ARG A 935 15.88 -19.78 21.11
N LYS A 936 16.77 -19.21 21.91
CA LYS A 936 18.20 -19.54 22.03
C LYS A 936 18.51 -19.90 23.49
N SER A 937 18.32 -21.17 23.83
CA SER A 937 18.48 -21.69 25.20
C SER A 937 19.89 -21.50 25.79
N LEU A 938 20.01 -20.91 26.99
CA LEU A 938 21.30 -20.79 27.70
C LEU A 938 21.91 -22.13 28.15
N ARG A 939 21.15 -23.23 28.02
CA ARG A 939 21.58 -24.60 28.35
C ARG A 939 22.26 -25.31 27.18
N SER A 940 22.30 -24.70 26.00
CA SER A 940 22.88 -25.32 24.80
C SER A 940 24.41 -25.41 24.88
N ALA A 941 24.92 -26.58 25.30
CA ALA A 941 26.35 -26.86 25.38
C ALA A 941 27.04 -26.69 24.02
N SER A 942 26.44 -27.22 22.95
CA SER A 942 27.02 -27.14 21.60
C SER A 942 27.07 -25.71 21.05
N ARG A 943 26.12 -24.83 21.41
CA ARG A 943 26.18 -23.41 21.01
C ARG A 943 27.30 -22.70 21.75
N LEU A 944 27.41 -22.94 23.06
CA LEU A 944 28.47 -22.39 23.88
C LEU A 944 29.86 -22.81 23.37
N GLU A 945 30.07 -24.08 23.04
CA GLU A 945 31.32 -24.57 22.45
C GLU A 945 31.67 -23.86 21.14
N ARG A 946 30.68 -23.67 20.24
CA ARG A 946 30.91 -22.95 18.98
C ARG A 946 31.24 -21.49 19.19
N GLN A 947 30.58 -20.81 20.13
CA GLN A 947 30.86 -19.41 20.45
C GLN A 947 32.25 -19.26 21.08
N VAL A 948 32.65 -20.20 21.94
CA VAL A 948 34.00 -20.24 22.51
C VAL A 948 35.04 -20.50 21.42
N ALA A 949 34.82 -21.49 20.54
CA ALA A 949 35.72 -21.79 19.41
C ALA A 949 35.85 -20.59 18.46
N PHE A 950 34.74 -19.90 18.17
CA PHE A 950 34.73 -18.67 17.39
C PHE A 950 35.55 -17.57 18.08
N GLY A 951 35.35 -17.34 19.38
CA GLY A 951 36.15 -16.39 20.16
C GLY A 951 37.65 -16.70 20.15
N GLN A 952 38.02 -17.98 20.28
CA GLN A 952 39.42 -18.43 20.22
C GLN A 952 40.04 -18.20 18.85
N SER A 953 39.34 -18.50 17.76
CA SER A 953 39.83 -18.28 16.40
C SER A 953 40.14 -16.81 16.09
N ARG A 954 39.51 -15.88 16.83
CA ARG A 954 39.74 -14.44 16.70
C ARG A 954 40.91 -13.93 17.53
N ALA A 955 41.08 -14.46 18.75
CA ALA A 955 42.18 -14.09 19.64
C ALA A 955 43.56 -14.44 19.04
N THR A 956 43.62 -15.49 18.20
CA THR A 956 44.85 -15.91 17.52
C THR A 956 45.09 -15.21 16.17
N GLY A 957 44.21 -14.32 15.69
CA GLY A 957 44.28 -13.87 14.29
C GLY A 957 43.58 -12.57 13.86
N SER A 958 43.10 -11.68 14.74
CA SER A 958 42.52 -10.41 14.26
C SER A 958 42.50 -9.28 15.30
N GLY A 959 42.70 -8.04 14.86
CA GLY A 959 42.68 -6.81 15.69
C GLY A 959 41.30 -6.42 16.27
N TRP A 960 40.41 -7.39 16.48
CA TRP A 960 38.96 -7.21 16.58
C TRP A 960 38.46 -6.70 17.95
N ASP A 961 39.08 -7.13 19.06
CA ASP A 961 38.79 -6.59 20.40
C ASP A 961 39.04 -5.08 20.50
N THR A 962 39.92 -4.56 19.64
CA THR A 962 40.24 -3.13 19.53
C THR A 962 39.09 -2.31 18.93
N TYR A 963 38.27 -2.89 18.04
CA TYR A 963 37.26 -2.14 17.26
C TYR A 963 35.80 -2.34 17.70
N PHE A 964 35.49 -3.43 18.41
CA PHE A 964 34.10 -3.79 18.71
C PHE A 964 33.86 -4.33 20.13
N GLY A 965 34.90 -4.37 20.97
CA GLY A 965 34.74 -4.66 22.39
C GLY A 965 34.00 -3.55 23.14
N ALA A 966 33.52 -3.82 24.35
CA ALA A 966 32.91 -2.80 25.22
C ALA A 966 33.85 -1.60 25.52
N ARG A 967 35.17 -1.80 25.33
CA ARG A 967 36.20 -0.76 25.40
C ARG A 967 36.24 0.11 24.13
N ALA A 968 36.07 -0.48 22.95
CA ALA A 968 36.07 0.22 21.66
C ALA A 968 34.89 1.20 21.51
N LEU A 969 33.70 0.78 21.96
CA LEU A 969 32.50 1.62 22.08
C LEU A 969 32.69 2.79 23.08
N LYS A 970 33.64 2.67 24.02
CA LYS A 970 34.02 3.74 24.97
C LYS A 970 35.16 4.63 24.46
N THR A 971 36.05 4.11 23.60
CA THR A 971 37.24 4.84 23.08
C THR A 971 37.01 5.51 21.74
N GLY A 972 35.78 5.54 21.22
CA GLY A 972 35.43 6.24 19.97
C GLY A 972 35.87 5.50 18.70
N VAL A 973 36.07 4.19 18.77
CA VAL A 973 36.43 3.36 17.62
C VAL A 973 35.14 3.00 16.87
N GLU A 974 35.09 3.28 15.56
CA GLU A 974 33.89 3.12 14.73
C GLU A 974 33.86 1.71 14.09
N PRO A 975 32.96 0.81 14.51
CA PRO A 975 32.96 -0.60 14.13
C PRO A 975 32.72 -0.83 12.63
N PHE A 976 31.70 -0.18 12.06
CA PHE A 976 31.37 -0.31 10.64
C PHE A 976 32.46 0.27 9.72
N ALA A 977 33.12 1.35 10.16
CA ALA A 977 34.27 1.89 9.44
C ALA A 977 35.42 0.87 9.31
N ALA A 978 35.62 0.02 10.32
CA ALA A 978 36.64 -1.02 10.29
C ALA A 978 36.24 -2.23 9.43
N ILE A 979 34.96 -2.63 9.43
CA ILE A 979 34.46 -3.66 8.51
C ILE A 979 34.68 -3.21 7.08
N HIS A 980 34.24 -2.01 6.67
CA HIS A 980 34.40 -1.58 5.27
C HIS A 980 35.85 -1.42 4.79
N ARG A 981 36.83 -1.47 5.68
CA ARG A 981 38.28 -1.42 5.36
C ARG A 981 38.90 -2.81 5.17
N SER A 982 38.25 -3.88 5.63
CA SER A 982 38.71 -5.28 5.51
C SER A 982 38.20 -5.90 4.23
#